data_AF-A0A5M9ZFN4-F1
#
_entry.id   AF-A0A5M9ZFN4-F1
#
_cell.length_a   1.000
_cell.length_b   1.000
_cell.length_c   1.000
_cell.angle_alpha   90.00
_cell.angle_beta   90.00
_cell.angle_gamma   90.00
#
_symmetry.space_group_name_H-M   'P 1'
#
loop_
_entity.id
_entity.type
_entity.pdbx_description
1 polymer ?
#
loop_
_entity_poly.entity_id
_entity_poly.type
_entity_poly.pdbx_seq_one_letter_code
_entity_poly.pdbx_strand_id
1 'polypeptide(L)'
;MTGNTKVWRAPLAGLASVAMIATMGVAASTANAAPTPGYDGVTVTLNPNGGKFQFASAPAGSSLQSDGTLKVTDDKSSDYQYADGVIEDLYSTFGTDANLKWGANSIDNRYFSGWYTSPDAGGQAVDPTEPLQDGTTLYAHWSTDAVDTDESEAAVTLDTKGFVRYGSTFDASDGPDGASGVVSKTVYVKGVPAAAPANTWFVRLQDGDQLASWQVPSVDVQDGRYFAGSWTADIASLRGGQSATPVTEPGTVVTFDTAPYVLFKDGVQTTETKFDVKPGDTLTSNEFQAATLGADHNLATVWSVTYGTGSKSEEFVFGTTALRSDSNAATLKVLNGEKSTQYNLYEAGKSTAATRSYFVKRGSSFKETFSKDAPDAPTRHNTTFKGWYDLDQTVQNAGYHGTNDNFFDLFMISTENVPGSDWEKADAVPYDFSTETTESGPAVVNIFAGYTANAKYVTIELDPNYAGSQIQTVKIYEGKTVGEQLPSITRAGYTLKEWKSNQGSVLPLDWTVNFDDPSYTSKIHNTRYVAQWTADSKYGVNGLLSYLSRGYATGEKAGKAQFTTPYGEPAKVSTDKLGKKSGYTNAVKTSDGFTETNATSNFFLLAQPDGYNTASWKSFLATREKVVKELISELKLAKTANIKDVYDAVAARLSAEKADTYAQEFAGKLVTNTAYPDVNYDDYGTHSP
;
A
#
# COMPACT_ATOMS: atom_id res chain seq x y z
N MET A 1 1.98 -60.04 19.26
CA MET A 1 3.18 -60.79 18.81
C MET A 1 4.24 -59.80 18.41
N THR A 2 5.44 -60.03 18.92
CA THR A 2 6.66 -59.21 18.87
C THR A 2 7.27 -59.08 17.46
N GLY A 3 7.93 -57.94 17.23
CA GLY A 3 9.01 -57.75 16.26
C GLY A 3 8.74 -56.60 15.28
N ASN A 4 9.69 -55.78 14.85
CA ASN A 4 11.10 -55.62 15.18
C ASN A 4 11.53 -54.29 14.51
N THR A 5 12.27 -53.46 15.23
CA THR A 5 12.96 -52.28 14.72
C THR A 5 14.02 -52.65 13.67
N LYS A 6 13.90 -52.12 12.45
CA LYS A 6 15.06 -51.91 11.57
C LYS A 6 14.99 -50.56 10.86
N VAL A 7 15.80 -49.67 11.40
CA VAL A 7 16.37 -48.45 10.84
C VAL A 7 16.52 -48.52 9.30
N TRP A 8 15.77 -47.67 8.59
CA TRP A 8 16.14 -47.21 7.25
C TRP A 8 16.57 -45.74 7.39
N ARG A 9 17.86 -45.49 7.25
CA ARG A 9 18.40 -44.14 7.05
C ARG A 9 18.06 -43.72 5.62
N ALA A 10 16.95 -43.00 5.43
CA ALA A 10 16.74 -42.26 4.19
C ALA A 10 17.76 -41.11 4.12
N PRO A 11 18.42 -40.86 2.97
CA PRO A 11 19.37 -39.77 2.85
C PRO A 11 18.66 -38.43 3.02
N LEU A 12 19.22 -37.57 3.88
CA LEU A 12 18.76 -36.20 4.20
C LEU A 12 18.63 -35.27 2.97
N ALA A 13 19.08 -35.71 1.78
CA ALA A 13 19.00 -34.96 0.53
C ALA A 13 17.65 -35.09 -0.20
N GLY A 14 16.76 -36.00 0.21
CA GLY A 14 15.44 -36.19 -0.42
C GLY A 14 14.30 -35.33 0.14
N LEU A 15 14.42 -34.82 1.37
CA LEU A 15 13.38 -34.01 2.02
C LEU A 15 13.45 -32.52 1.64
N ALA A 16 14.61 -32.02 1.22
CA ALA A 16 14.73 -30.67 0.66
C ALA A 16 13.98 -30.53 -0.68
N SER A 17 13.93 -31.59 -1.48
CA SER A 17 13.21 -31.59 -2.77
C SER A 17 11.69 -31.60 -2.63
N VAL A 18 11.16 -32.15 -1.52
CA VAL A 18 9.71 -32.18 -1.24
C VAL A 18 9.25 -30.89 -0.57
N ALA A 19 10.07 -30.25 0.27
CA ALA A 19 9.78 -28.93 0.82
C ALA A 19 9.79 -27.82 -0.24
N MET A 20 10.66 -27.90 -1.26
CA MET A 20 10.64 -26.95 -2.37
C MET A 20 9.49 -27.18 -3.37
N ILE A 21 8.87 -28.37 -3.39
CA ILE A 21 7.65 -28.63 -4.19
C ILE A 21 6.38 -28.11 -3.49
N ALA A 22 6.38 -27.94 -2.16
CA ALA A 22 5.22 -27.42 -1.41
C ALA A 22 5.08 -25.89 -1.44
N THR A 23 6.12 -25.14 -1.83
CA THR A 23 6.06 -23.69 -2.09
C THR A 23 5.64 -23.33 -3.51
N MET A 24 5.48 -24.31 -4.40
CA MET A 24 4.83 -24.09 -5.68
C MET A 24 3.38 -24.51 -5.51
N GLY A 25 2.49 -23.53 -5.36
CA GLY A 25 1.05 -23.76 -5.32
C GLY A 25 0.65 -24.74 -6.41
N VAL A 26 0.06 -25.86 -5.99
CA VAL A 26 -0.74 -26.69 -6.88
C VAL A 26 -1.88 -25.81 -7.34
N ALA A 27 -1.68 -25.15 -8.49
CA ALA A 27 -2.74 -24.49 -9.22
C ALA A 27 -3.68 -25.61 -9.68
N ALA A 28 -4.73 -25.85 -8.89
CA ALA A 28 -5.91 -26.52 -9.40
C ALA A 28 -6.30 -25.77 -10.67
N SER A 29 -6.26 -26.47 -11.81
CA SER A 29 -6.79 -25.99 -13.07
C SER A 29 -8.32 -25.94 -12.97
N THR A 30 -8.82 -24.97 -12.20
CA THR A 30 -10.19 -24.50 -12.27
C THR A 30 -10.28 -23.51 -13.43
N ALA A 31 -11.43 -23.36 -14.07
CA ALA A 31 -11.63 -22.35 -15.09
C ALA A 31 -11.29 -20.96 -14.50
N ASN A 32 -10.19 -20.35 -14.95
CA ASN A 32 -9.72 -19.08 -14.38
C ASN A 32 -10.58 -17.94 -14.91
N ALA A 33 -11.37 -17.33 -14.03
CA ALA A 33 -11.91 -15.99 -14.26
C ALA A 33 -10.76 -14.98 -14.40
N ALA A 34 -10.97 -13.91 -15.18
CA ALA A 34 -10.06 -12.77 -15.24
C ALA A 34 -9.80 -12.21 -13.83
N PRO A 35 -8.64 -11.57 -13.57
CA PRO A 35 -8.39 -11.02 -12.25
C PRO A 35 -9.40 -9.92 -12.03
N THR A 36 -10.16 -10.00 -10.94
CA THR A 36 -11.23 -9.04 -10.65
C THR A 36 -10.59 -7.72 -10.25
N PRO A 37 -10.88 -6.60 -10.94
CA PRO A 37 -10.46 -5.28 -10.50
C PRO A 37 -11.02 -5.02 -9.11
N GLY A 38 -10.17 -4.58 -8.20
CA GLY A 38 -10.52 -4.23 -6.84
C GLY A 38 -9.88 -2.92 -6.42
N TYR A 39 -10.30 -2.40 -5.28
CA TYR A 39 -9.60 -1.32 -4.60
C TYR A 39 -8.68 -1.92 -3.56
N ASP A 40 -7.80 -1.10 -2.97
CA ASP A 40 -7.02 -1.55 -1.83
C ASP A 40 -8.00 -1.86 -0.70
N GLY A 41 -8.13 -3.14 -0.35
CA GLY A 41 -8.60 -3.52 0.97
C GLY A 41 -7.60 -2.99 2.00
N VAL A 42 -8.04 -2.68 3.20
CA VAL A 42 -7.11 -2.37 4.29
C VAL A 42 -6.72 -3.69 4.92
N THR A 43 -5.53 -4.19 4.57
CA THR A 43 -4.96 -5.38 5.20
C THR A 43 -4.07 -4.95 6.34
N VAL A 44 -4.47 -5.27 7.57
CA VAL A 44 -3.69 -5.07 8.77
C VAL A 44 -3.07 -6.40 9.18
N THR A 45 -1.79 -6.40 9.52
CA THR A 45 -1.13 -7.57 10.12
C THR A 45 -1.16 -7.43 11.63
N LEU A 46 -1.87 -8.33 12.29
CA LEU A 46 -1.88 -8.45 13.74
C LEU A 46 -0.79 -9.44 14.17
N ASN A 47 0.22 -8.92 14.85
CA ASN A 47 1.32 -9.68 15.39
C ASN A 47 1.06 -9.95 16.89
N PRO A 48 1.00 -11.21 17.33
CA PRO A 48 0.73 -11.52 18.73
C PRO A 48 1.91 -11.18 19.66
N ASN A 49 3.07 -10.77 19.10
CA ASN A 49 4.22 -10.21 19.81
C ASN A 49 4.63 -11.02 21.06
N GLY A 50 4.96 -12.30 20.86
CA GLY A 50 5.29 -13.25 21.94
C GLY A 50 4.12 -14.10 22.44
N GLY A 51 2.87 -13.72 22.13
CA GLY A 51 1.70 -14.57 22.30
C GLY A 51 1.39 -15.47 21.11
N LYS A 52 0.18 -16.03 21.11
CA LYS A 52 -0.37 -16.89 20.06
C LYS A 52 -1.87 -16.66 19.89
N PHE A 53 -2.34 -16.67 18.65
CA PHE A 53 -3.76 -16.72 18.35
C PHE A 53 -4.32 -18.13 18.59
N GLN A 54 -5.50 -18.22 19.18
CA GLN A 54 -6.21 -19.45 19.48
C GLN A 54 -7.68 -19.29 19.13
N PHE A 55 -7.99 -19.44 17.84
CA PHE A 55 -9.38 -19.46 17.37
C PHE A 55 -9.90 -20.89 17.25
N ALA A 56 -11.18 -21.10 17.58
CA ALA A 56 -11.86 -22.38 17.28
C ALA A 56 -12.02 -22.58 15.76
N SER A 57 -12.21 -21.48 15.03
CA SER A 57 -12.25 -21.38 13.57
C SER A 57 -11.75 -19.99 13.17
N ALA A 58 -11.08 -19.86 12.02
CA ALA A 58 -10.61 -18.57 11.53
C ALA A 58 -11.78 -17.57 11.40
N PRO A 59 -11.72 -16.38 12.02
CA PRO A 59 -12.72 -15.33 11.81
C PRO A 59 -12.83 -14.94 10.33
N ALA A 60 -14.02 -14.52 9.90
CA ALA A 60 -14.23 -14.03 8.54
C ALA A 60 -13.29 -12.85 8.24
N GLY A 61 -12.82 -12.75 6.99
CA GLY A 61 -11.88 -11.69 6.59
C GLY A 61 -10.47 -11.81 7.20
N SER A 62 -10.12 -12.95 7.81
CA SER A 62 -8.80 -13.13 8.44
C SER A 62 -8.07 -14.41 8.00
N SER A 63 -6.74 -14.36 8.04
CA SER A 63 -5.87 -15.47 7.63
C SER A 63 -4.65 -15.59 8.55
N LEU A 64 -4.54 -16.70 9.28
CA LEU A 64 -3.38 -17.00 10.13
C LEU A 64 -2.20 -17.44 9.28
N GLN A 65 -1.09 -16.73 9.38
CA GLN A 65 0.12 -16.96 8.62
C GLN A 65 1.01 -18.01 9.32
N SER A 66 1.96 -18.58 8.57
CA SER A 66 2.90 -19.60 9.10
C SER A 66 3.86 -19.07 10.16
N ASP A 67 4.08 -17.74 10.21
CA ASP A 67 4.91 -17.09 11.22
C ASP A 67 4.15 -16.76 12.52
N GLY A 68 2.86 -17.12 12.59
CA GLY A 68 2.00 -16.89 13.75
C GLY A 68 1.30 -15.53 13.75
N THR A 69 1.55 -14.66 12.78
CA THR A 69 0.78 -13.41 12.60
C THR A 69 -0.58 -13.68 11.96
N LEU A 70 -1.56 -12.82 12.22
CA LEU A 70 -2.88 -12.88 11.63
C LEU A 70 -3.05 -11.69 10.68
N LYS A 71 -3.31 -11.95 9.41
CA LYS A 71 -3.74 -10.91 8.49
C LYS A 71 -5.24 -10.74 8.63
N VAL A 72 -5.68 -9.54 8.95
CA VAL A 72 -7.09 -9.15 8.96
C VAL A 72 -7.27 -8.15 7.85
N THR A 73 -8.16 -8.47 6.93
CA THR A 73 -8.51 -7.57 5.86
C THR A 73 -9.88 -7.01 6.14
N ASP A 74 -9.98 -5.69 6.17
CA ASP A 74 -11.24 -5.00 5.87
C ASP A 74 -11.55 -5.26 4.39
N ASP A 75 -12.07 -6.45 4.14
CA ASP A 75 -12.58 -6.88 2.84
C ASP A 75 -14.07 -6.55 2.84
N LYS A 76 -14.45 -5.54 2.05
CA LYS A 76 -15.78 -5.33 1.46
C LYS A 76 -16.92 -6.20 2.05
N SER A 77 -17.97 -5.57 2.60
CA SER A 77 -19.30 -6.21 2.67
C SER A 77 -19.98 -6.18 1.29
N SER A 78 -21.00 -7.02 1.05
CA SER A 78 -21.71 -7.11 -0.25
C SER A 78 -22.17 -5.76 -0.83
N ASP A 79 -22.31 -4.76 0.04
CA ASP A 79 -22.94 -3.50 -0.27
C ASP A 79 -21.90 -2.41 -0.61
N TYR A 80 -20.67 -2.43 -0.09
CA TYR A 80 -19.65 -1.39 -0.36
C TYR A 80 -18.67 -1.78 -1.48
N GLN A 81 -18.03 -0.81 -2.14
CA GLN A 81 -16.92 -1.09 -3.07
C GLN A 81 -15.54 -0.73 -2.49
N TYR A 82 -15.47 -0.19 -1.26
CA TYR A 82 -14.25 0.40 -0.70
C TYR A 82 -14.12 0.02 0.78
N ALA A 83 -12.91 -0.36 1.21
CA ALA A 83 -12.54 -0.53 2.60
C ALA A 83 -12.42 0.85 3.28
N ASP A 84 -13.07 1.03 4.43
CA ASP A 84 -12.99 2.27 5.21
C ASP A 84 -11.86 2.25 6.25
N GLY A 85 -11.15 1.11 6.35
CA GLY A 85 -10.00 0.93 7.20
C GLY A 85 -10.35 0.77 8.68
N VAL A 86 -11.62 0.85 9.04
CA VAL A 86 -12.08 0.61 10.41
C VAL A 86 -12.31 -0.88 10.57
N ILE A 87 -11.50 -1.51 11.41
CA ILE A 87 -11.68 -2.92 11.76
C ILE A 87 -12.65 -2.98 12.94
N GLU A 88 -13.96 -3.02 12.67
CA GLU A 88 -15.04 -2.94 13.68
C GLU A 88 -14.83 -3.89 14.88
N ASP A 89 -14.24 -5.05 14.65
CA ASP A 89 -14.00 -6.09 15.66
C ASP A 89 -12.53 -6.24 16.10
N LEU A 90 -11.70 -5.20 15.91
CA LEU A 90 -10.26 -5.22 16.20
C LEU A 90 -9.96 -5.72 17.63
N TYR A 91 -10.73 -5.25 18.60
CA TYR A 91 -10.58 -5.62 20.02
C TYR A 91 -11.53 -6.77 20.41
N SER A 92 -12.82 -6.65 20.09
CA SER A 92 -13.88 -7.60 20.48
C SER A 92 -13.68 -9.03 19.95
N THR A 93 -13.01 -9.19 18.79
CA THR A 93 -12.71 -10.50 18.19
C THR A 93 -11.23 -10.83 18.29
N PHE A 94 -10.36 -9.93 17.85
CA PHE A 94 -8.94 -10.25 17.68
C PHE A 94 -8.10 -9.96 18.93
N GLY A 95 -8.59 -9.14 19.85
CA GLY A 95 -7.91 -8.71 21.08
C GLY A 95 -8.51 -9.27 22.37
N THR A 96 -9.16 -10.44 22.36
CA THR A 96 -9.72 -11.02 23.59
C THR A 96 -8.74 -11.99 24.25
N ASP A 97 -8.74 -12.05 25.58
CA ASP A 97 -7.96 -13.05 26.31
C ASP A 97 -8.37 -14.49 25.94
N ALA A 98 -9.56 -14.71 25.39
CA ALA A 98 -9.99 -16.03 24.91
C ALA A 98 -9.27 -16.43 23.61
N ASN A 99 -9.11 -15.49 22.69
CA ASN A 99 -8.61 -15.72 21.35
C ASN A 99 -7.11 -15.41 21.19
N LEU A 100 -6.51 -14.70 22.14
CA LEU A 100 -5.12 -14.27 22.11
C LEU A 100 -4.45 -14.59 23.46
N LYS A 101 -3.48 -15.51 23.45
CA LYS A 101 -2.86 -16.09 24.65
C LYS A 101 -1.38 -15.83 24.71
N TRP A 102 -0.86 -15.50 25.89
CA TRP A 102 0.58 -15.45 26.15
C TRP A 102 1.15 -16.84 26.48
N GLY A 103 2.31 -17.18 25.89
CA GLY A 103 3.08 -18.39 26.22
C GLY A 103 2.54 -19.71 25.64
N ALA A 104 3.43 -20.71 25.52
CA ALA A 104 3.11 -22.00 24.88
C ALA A 104 2.07 -22.83 25.66
N ASN A 105 1.99 -22.66 26.99
CA ASN A 105 1.20 -23.51 27.91
C ASN A 105 0.14 -22.77 28.76
N SER A 106 -0.14 -21.48 28.51
CA SER A 106 -1.16 -20.69 29.22
C SER A 106 -1.03 -20.66 30.76
N ILE A 107 0.19 -20.77 31.28
CA ILE A 107 0.52 -20.77 32.73
C ILE A 107 1.20 -19.48 33.18
N ASP A 108 1.56 -18.61 32.24
CA ASP A 108 2.15 -17.30 32.54
C ASP A 108 1.04 -16.24 32.52
N ASN A 109 1.00 -15.46 33.60
CA ASN A 109 0.00 -14.46 33.95
C ASN A 109 0.22 -13.14 33.18
N ARG A 110 -0.02 -13.17 31.86
CA ARG A 110 -0.07 -11.95 31.04
C ARG A 110 -1.38 -11.85 30.28
N TYR A 111 -1.90 -10.63 30.23
CA TYR A 111 -3.16 -10.29 29.58
C TYR A 111 -2.94 -9.28 28.47
N PHE A 112 -3.73 -9.42 27.42
CA PHE A 112 -3.72 -8.47 26.32
C PHE A 112 -4.05 -7.06 26.84
N SER A 113 -3.20 -6.09 26.51
CA SER A 113 -3.35 -4.68 26.91
C SER A 113 -3.66 -3.75 25.74
N GLY A 114 -3.71 -4.26 24.51
CA GLY A 114 -4.09 -3.50 23.34
C GLY A 114 -3.22 -3.76 22.13
N TRP A 115 -3.60 -3.13 21.02
CA TRP A 115 -2.87 -3.16 19.76
C TRP A 115 -2.04 -1.89 19.59
N TYR A 116 -0.77 -2.03 19.22
CA TYR A 116 0.19 -0.93 19.13
C TYR A 116 0.90 -0.93 17.78
N THR A 117 1.35 0.23 17.31
CA THR A 117 2.07 0.35 16.02
C THR A 117 3.56 0.01 16.10
N SER A 118 4.06 -0.27 17.31
CA SER A 118 5.43 -0.68 17.61
C SER A 118 5.41 -2.00 18.38
N PRO A 119 6.37 -2.92 18.19
CA PRO A 119 6.51 -4.12 19.02
C PRO A 119 7.07 -3.83 20.42
N ASP A 120 7.81 -2.73 20.55
CA ASP A 120 8.44 -2.28 21.79
C ASP A 120 7.50 -1.33 22.54
N ALA A 121 7.56 -1.39 23.86
CA ALA A 121 6.82 -0.49 24.73
C ALA A 121 7.20 0.99 24.52
N GLY A 122 6.24 1.89 24.76
CA GLY A 122 6.44 3.35 24.68
C GLY A 122 5.42 4.10 23.84
N GLY A 123 4.49 3.39 23.20
CA GLY A 123 3.42 3.95 22.37
C GLY A 123 2.06 3.98 23.07
N GLN A 124 1.04 4.41 22.33
CA GLN A 124 -0.37 4.38 22.73
C GLN A 124 -1.12 3.27 21.99
N ALA A 125 -2.15 2.71 22.62
CA ALA A 125 -3.01 1.73 21.99
C ALA A 125 -3.82 2.36 20.85
N VAL A 126 -3.94 1.64 19.74
CA VAL A 126 -4.76 2.01 18.57
C VAL A 126 -6.22 2.14 18.99
N ASP A 127 -6.87 3.22 18.57
CA ASP A 127 -8.30 3.44 18.77
C ASP A 127 -9.13 2.47 17.89
N PRO A 128 -10.08 1.70 18.46
CA PRO A 128 -10.88 0.74 17.71
C PRO A 128 -11.76 1.37 16.62
N THR A 129 -12.04 2.67 16.71
CA THR A 129 -12.91 3.40 15.77
C THR A 129 -12.15 4.20 14.72
N GLU A 130 -10.83 4.31 14.87
CA GLU A 130 -9.99 5.05 13.92
C GLU A 130 -9.59 4.16 12.73
N PRO A 131 -9.62 4.69 11.51
CA PRO A 131 -9.23 3.95 10.32
C PRO A 131 -7.73 3.65 10.31
N LEU A 132 -7.37 2.41 9.99
CA LEU A 132 -6.00 1.93 9.84
C LEU A 132 -5.52 1.99 8.40
N GLN A 133 -4.20 2.17 8.23
CA GLN A 133 -3.58 2.17 6.90
C GLN A 133 -3.34 0.75 6.38
N ASP A 134 -3.49 0.54 5.07
CA ASP A 134 -3.12 -0.74 4.45
C ASP A 134 -1.64 -1.07 4.71
N GLY A 135 -1.36 -2.35 4.98
CA GLY A 135 -0.03 -2.83 5.33
C GLY A 135 0.43 -2.50 6.76
N THR A 136 -0.39 -1.80 7.56
CA THR A 136 -0.08 -1.55 8.97
C THR A 136 0.15 -2.88 9.70
N THR A 137 1.23 -2.94 10.47
CA THR A 137 1.42 -4.04 11.43
C THR A 137 1.11 -3.52 12.82
N LEU A 138 0.18 -4.17 13.49
CA LEU A 138 -0.13 -3.94 14.89
C LEU A 138 0.45 -5.06 15.72
N TYR A 139 0.98 -4.71 16.88
CA TYR A 139 1.61 -5.61 17.82
C TYR A 139 0.77 -5.67 19.08
N ALA A 140 0.46 -6.88 19.52
CA ALA A 140 -0.19 -7.09 20.80
C ALA A 140 0.78 -6.69 21.91
N HIS A 141 0.34 -5.87 22.85
CA HIS A 141 1.09 -5.65 24.08
C HIS A 141 0.44 -6.42 25.22
N TRP A 142 1.25 -6.68 26.25
CA TRP A 142 0.91 -7.64 27.30
C TRP A 142 1.19 -7.06 28.68
N SER A 143 0.12 -6.75 29.41
CA SER A 143 0.18 -6.47 30.84
C SER A 143 0.48 -7.74 31.64
N THR A 144 1.21 -7.61 32.75
CA THR A 144 1.44 -8.71 33.71
C THR A 144 0.40 -8.70 34.82
N ASP A 145 0.04 -9.84 35.40
CA ASP A 145 -0.82 -9.84 36.61
C ASP A 145 -0.20 -9.05 37.76
N ALA A 146 -1.08 -8.50 38.60
CA ALA A 146 -0.70 -8.01 39.92
C ALA A 146 -0.15 -9.16 40.78
N VAL A 147 1.09 -9.00 41.26
CA VAL A 147 1.73 -9.88 42.26
C VAL A 147 1.55 -9.32 43.66
N ASP A 148 1.48 -10.19 44.67
CA ASP A 148 1.15 -9.88 46.09
C ASP A 148 1.94 -8.74 46.76
N THR A 149 3.06 -8.30 46.19
CA THR A 149 3.98 -7.35 46.83
C THR A 149 3.95 -5.95 46.24
N ASP A 150 3.45 -5.79 45.02
CA ASP A 150 2.92 -4.51 44.57
C ASP A 150 1.86 -4.76 43.47
N GLU A 151 0.66 -4.22 43.70
CA GLU A 151 -0.49 -4.29 42.79
C GLU A 151 -0.28 -3.36 41.57
N SER A 152 0.93 -2.81 41.42
CA SER A 152 1.21 -1.56 40.75
C SER A 152 1.86 -1.69 39.37
N GLU A 153 1.69 -2.81 38.67
CA GLU A 153 2.23 -2.97 37.31
C GLU A 153 1.20 -3.46 36.27
N ALA A 154 0.03 -3.96 36.69
CA ALA A 154 -0.91 -4.62 35.78
C ALA A 154 -1.80 -3.67 34.97
N ALA A 155 -2.22 -2.57 35.59
CA ALA A 155 -3.19 -1.65 35.00
C ALA A 155 -3.07 -0.25 35.61
N VAL A 156 -3.41 0.77 34.83
CA VAL A 156 -3.70 2.11 35.34
C VAL A 156 -5.09 2.09 36.00
N THR A 157 -5.20 2.72 37.17
CA THR A 157 -6.48 2.88 37.86
C THR A 157 -7.05 4.28 37.60
N LEU A 158 -8.20 4.34 36.94
CA LEU A 158 -8.94 5.58 36.69
C LEU A 158 -10.14 5.62 37.63
N ASP A 159 -9.99 6.30 38.77
CA ASP A 159 -11.09 6.53 39.68
C ASP A 159 -11.83 7.79 39.23
N THR A 160 -12.98 7.61 38.58
CA THR A 160 -13.76 8.71 38.03
C THR A 160 -14.42 9.55 39.12
N LYS A 161 -14.47 9.05 40.37
CA LYS A 161 -15.24 9.63 41.48
C LYS A 161 -16.73 9.85 41.18
N GLY A 162 -17.22 9.35 40.04
CA GLY A 162 -18.55 9.65 39.51
C GLY A 162 -18.64 10.97 38.73
N PHE A 163 -17.52 11.64 38.44
CA PHE A 163 -17.45 12.91 37.71
C PHE A 163 -17.31 12.75 36.20
N VAL A 164 -16.82 11.60 35.73
CA VAL A 164 -16.66 11.32 34.29
C VAL A 164 -17.10 9.90 33.95
N ARG A 165 -17.48 9.68 32.68
CA ARG A 165 -17.92 8.38 32.14
C ARG A 165 -17.48 8.17 30.68
N TYR A 166 -17.68 6.95 30.17
CA TYR A 166 -17.60 6.66 28.73
C TYR A 166 -18.98 6.85 28.08
N GLY A 167 -19.03 7.56 26.96
CA GLY A 167 -20.26 7.72 26.16
C GLY A 167 -21.49 8.19 26.97
N SER A 168 -22.67 7.70 26.59
CA SER A 168 -23.96 8.14 27.14
C SER A 168 -24.50 7.28 28.30
N THR A 169 -23.84 6.18 28.67
CA THR A 169 -24.32 5.27 29.74
C THR A 169 -23.27 5.00 30.80
N PHE A 170 -23.69 5.05 32.07
CA PHE A 170 -22.86 4.68 33.22
C PHE A 170 -22.69 3.15 33.39
N ASP A 171 -23.61 2.40 32.79
CA ASP A 171 -23.86 0.98 33.07
C ASP A 171 -23.32 0.04 31.99
N ALA A 172 -22.45 0.50 31.10
CA ALA A 172 -21.71 -0.41 30.24
C ALA A 172 -20.95 -1.41 31.13
N SER A 173 -21.23 -2.70 30.95
CA SER A 173 -20.49 -3.81 31.58
C SER A 173 -19.05 -3.86 31.11
N ASP A 174 -18.83 -3.39 29.88
CA ASP A 174 -17.60 -3.44 29.13
C ASP A 174 -17.19 -2.02 28.70
N GLY A 175 -15.88 -1.80 28.51
CA GLY A 175 -15.34 -0.53 28.07
C GLY A 175 -15.62 -0.22 26.58
N PRO A 176 -15.05 0.88 26.04
CA PRO A 176 -15.15 1.22 24.63
C PRO A 176 -14.52 0.17 23.67
N ASP A 177 -13.73 -0.76 24.20
CA ASP A 177 -13.11 -1.90 23.52
C ASP A 177 -13.99 -3.17 23.50
N GLY A 178 -15.22 -3.09 24.01
CA GLY A 178 -16.14 -4.23 24.09
C GLY A 178 -15.59 -5.36 24.95
N ALA A 179 -15.73 -6.60 24.49
CA ALA A 179 -15.39 -7.81 25.26
C ALA A 179 -13.87 -8.08 25.42
N SER A 180 -13.00 -7.18 24.97
CA SER A 180 -11.53 -7.35 25.05
C SER A 180 -11.02 -7.31 26.49
N GLY A 181 -11.60 -6.45 27.33
CA GLY A 181 -11.23 -6.29 28.74
C GLY A 181 -9.94 -5.50 28.97
N VAL A 182 -9.45 -4.79 27.95
CA VAL A 182 -8.35 -3.81 28.06
C VAL A 182 -8.81 -2.64 28.92
N VAL A 183 -10.02 -2.14 28.68
CA VAL A 183 -10.68 -1.15 29.52
C VAL A 183 -11.88 -1.81 30.20
N SER A 184 -11.85 -1.96 31.52
CA SER A 184 -12.93 -2.67 32.21
C SER A 184 -13.14 -2.26 33.67
N LYS A 185 -14.30 -2.62 34.21
CA LYS A 185 -14.61 -2.55 35.65
C LYS A 185 -14.17 -3.81 36.41
N THR A 186 -13.27 -4.61 35.85
CA THR A 186 -12.77 -5.84 36.49
C THR A 186 -11.24 -5.87 36.40
N VAL A 187 -10.57 -6.03 37.54
CA VAL A 187 -9.12 -6.30 37.57
C VAL A 187 -8.88 -7.77 37.87
N TYR A 188 -7.85 -8.35 37.28
CA TYR A 188 -7.44 -9.71 37.58
C TYR A 188 -6.29 -9.67 38.58
N VAL A 189 -6.53 -10.20 39.78
CA VAL A 189 -5.52 -10.36 40.82
C VAL A 189 -5.24 -11.85 40.95
N LYS A 190 -4.01 -12.27 40.60
CA LYS A 190 -3.61 -13.69 40.53
C LYS A 190 -4.54 -14.55 39.67
N GLY A 191 -4.94 -14.04 38.51
CA GLY A 191 -5.88 -14.71 37.62
C GLY A 191 -7.32 -14.85 38.15
N VAL A 192 -7.67 -14.22 39.28
CA VAL A 192 -9.05 -14.17 39.79
C VAL A 192 -9.65 -12.81 39.45
N PRO A 193 -10.82 -12.76 38.78
CA PRO A 193 -11.51 -11.49 38.53
C PRO A 193 -12.01 -10.91 39.86
N ALA A 194 -11.63 -9.66 40.13
CA ALA A 194 -12.14 -8.85 41.21
C ALA A 194 -12.93 -7.67 40.62
N ALA A 195 -14.18 -7.50 41.07
CA ALA A 195 -14.99 -6.37 40.66
C ALA A 195 -14.34 -5.06 41.15
N ALA A 196 -14.29 -4.05 40.28
CA ALA A 196 -13.82 -2.73 40.65
C ALA A 196 -14.66 -2.12 41.77
N PRO A 197 -14.06 -1.29 42.63
CA PRO A 197 -14.81 -0.34 43.43
C PRO A 197 -15.75 0.49 42.54
N ALA A 198 -16.83 1.01 43.12
CA ALA A 198 -17.73 1.91 42.40
C ALA A 198 -16.96 3.07 41.75
N ASN A 199 -17.34 3.46 40.53
CA ASN A 199 -16.73 4.56 39.76
C ASN A 199 -15.25 4.37 39.40
N THR A 200 -14.73 3.14 39.45
CA THR A 200 -13.34 2.86 39.09
C THR A 200 -13.28 2.04 37.80
N TRP A 201 -12.40 2.47 36.90
CA TRP A 201 -12.03 1.74 35.68
C TRP A 201 -10.56 1.34 35.73
N PHE A 202 -10.26 0.18 35.18
CA PHE A 202 -8.91 -0.32 35.01
C PHE A 202 -8.57 -0.35 33.53
N VAL A 203 -7.38 0.15 33.20
CA VAL A 203 -6.81 0.05 31.86
C VAL A 203 -5.56 -0.79 31.94
N ARG A 204 -5.60 -1.99 31.37
CA ARG A 204 -4.42 -2.86 31.28
C ARG A 204 -3.33 -2.15 30.48
N LEU A 205 -2.10 -2.19 30.96
CA LEU A 205 -0.99 -1.50 30.31
C LEU A 205 0.30 -2.29 30.52
N GLN A 206 1.08 -2.47 29.46
CA GLN A 206 2.43 -3.02 29.58
C GLN A 206 3.37 -1.95 30.16
N ASP A 207 4.38 -2.37 30.92
CA ASP A 207 5.37 -1.42 31.42
C ASP A 207 6.06 -0.66 30.27
N GLY A 208 6.20 0.65 30.45
CA GLY A 208 6.71 1.60 29.45
C GLY A 208 5.67 2.19 28.48
N ASP A 209 4.50 1.58 28.30
CA ASP A 209 3.46 2.12 27.42
C ASP A 209 2.76 3.37 27.97
N GLN A 210 2.06 4.06 27.07
CA GLN A 210 1.30 5.26 27.34
C GLN A 210 -0.20 5.00 27.17
N LEU A 211 -1.00 5.65 28.01
CA LEU A 211 -2.45 5.60 27.91
C LEU A 211 -2.93 6.37 26.69
N ALA A 212 -3.81 5.78 25.88
CA ALA A 212 -4.47 6.45 24.78
C ALA A 212 -5.68 7.26 25.28
N SER A 213 -6.06 8.32 24.57
CA SER A 213 -7.20 9.18 24.95
C SER A 213 -8.54 8.43 24.97
N TRP A 214 -8.76 7.52 24.02
CA TRP A 214 -9.98 6.70 23.95
C TRP A 214 -10.11 5.71 25.11
N GLN A 215 -8.99 5.34 25.74
CA GLN A 215 -8.97 4.47 26.91
C GLN A 215 -9.33 5.22 28.19
N VAL A 216 -9.56 6.54 28.15
CA VAL A 216 -9.83 7.36 29.33
C VAL A 216 -11.27 7.88 29.28
N PRO A 217 -12.06 7.78 30.37
CA PRO A 217 -13.39 8.38 30.40
C PRO A 217 -13.29 9.91 30.25
N SER A 218 -14.05 10.48 29.33
CA SER A 218 -13.93 11.91 28.99
C SER A 218 -15.26 12.65 29.04
N VAL A 219 -16.38 11.93 29.12
CA VAL A 219 -17.70 12.55 29.15
C VAL A 219 -17.99 13.04 30.56
N ASP A 220 -18.19 14.34 30.69
CA ASP A 220 -18.53 14.99 31.96
C ASP A 220 -19.88 14.47 32.49
N VAL A 221 -19.96 14.29 33.80
CA VAL A 221 -21.18 13.85 34.48
C VAL A 221 -21.85 15.07 35.04
N GLN A 222 -23.18 15.17 34.86
CA GLN A 222 -23.99 16.21 35.50
C GLN A 222 -23.99 16.08 37.03
N ASP A 223 -23.04 16.71 37.68
CA ASP A 223 -22.86 16.71 39.14
C ASP A 223 -22.59 18.13 39.70
N GLY A 224 -22.57 19.14 38.83
CA GLY A 224 -22.25 20.52 39.18
C GLY A 224 -20.76 20.81 39.27
N ARG A 225 -19.92 19.92 38.75
CA ARG A 225 -18.50 20.13 38.58
C ARG A 225 -18.18 20.05 37.10
N TYR A 226 -17.31 20.94 36.65
CA TYR A 226 -16.90 21.00 35.27
C TYR A 226 -15.61 20.20 35.09
N PHE A 227 -15.62 19.26 34.15
CA PHE A 227 -14.45 18.53 33.72
C PHE A 227 -13.90 19.09 32.39
N ALA A 228 -12.75 19.77 32.47
CA ALA A 228 -12.08 20.35 31.31
C ALA A 228 -11.18 19.37 30.54
N GLY A 229 -11.32 18.05 30.76
CA GLY A 229 -10.45 17.04 30.17
C GLY A 229 -9.14 16.76 30.94
N SER A 230 -8.94 17.36 32.12
CA SER A 230 -7.69 17.25 32.88
C SER A 230 -7.77 16.26 34.03
N TRP A 231 -6.70 15.48 34.23
CA TRP A 231 -6.60 14.51 35.33
C TRP A 231 -5.50 14.90 36.31
N THR A 232 -5.49 14.32 37.52
CA THR A 232 -4.50 14.64 38.57
C THR A 232 -3.06 14.27 38.19
N ALA A 233 -2.91 13.51 37.12
CA ALA A 233 -1.66 13.19 36.48
C ALA A 233 -1.83 13.32 34.97
N ASP A 234 -0.74 13.53 34.25
CA ASP A 234 -0.77 13.46 32.78
C ASP A 234 -1.08 12.02 32.36
N ILE A 235 -2.27 11.83 31.77
CA ILE A 235 -2.81 10.51 31.42
C ILE A 235 -1.88 9.73 30.50
N ALA A 236 -1.23 10.39 29.53
CA ALA A 236 -0.31 9.72 28.60
C ALA A 236 0.96 9.22 29.33
N SER A 237 1.34 9.89 30.42
CA SER A 237 2.48 9.52 31.25
C SER A 237 2.18 8.44 32.30
N LEU A 238 0.90 8.09 32.49
CA LEU A 238 0.52 7.08 33.47
C LEU A 238 1.13 5.72 33.10
N ARG A 239 1.57 4.99 34.12
CA ARG A 239 2.08 3.63 34.04
C ARG A 239 1.20 2.71 34.87
N GLY A 240 1.34 1.40 34.64
CA GLY A 240 0.72 0.38 35.50
C GLY A 240 0.86 0.76 36.98
N GLY A 241 -0.19 0.52 37.74
CA GLY A 241 -0.27 0.80 39.18
C GLY A 241 -0.43 2.23 39.61
N GLN A 242 -0.25 3.16 38.69
CA GLN A 242 -0.57 4.54 38.98
C GLN A 242 -2.08 4.74 38.90
N SER A 243 -2.55 5.70 39.69
CA SER A 243 -3.94 6.09 39.72
C SER A 243 -4.08 7.55 39.32
N ALA A 244 -5.16 7.86 38.60
CA ALA A 244 -5.56 9.24 38.38
C ALA A 244 -7.04 9.41 38.70
N THR A 245 -7.37 10.62 39.14
CA THR A 245 -8.75 11.09 39.30
C THR A 245 -8.97 12.30 38.41
N PRO A 246 -10.19 12.52 37.89
CA PRO A 246 -10.47 13.70 37.09
C PRO A 246 -10.30 14.97 37.95
N VAL A 247 -9.65 15.98 37.39
CA VAL A 247 -9.56 17.32 37.98
C VAL A 247 -10.78 18.09 37.52
N THR A 248 -11.67 18.33 38.46
CA THR A 248 -12.88 19.09 38.20
C THR A 248 -12.91 20.36 39.04
N GLU A 249 -13.40 21.43 38.44
CA GLU A 249 -13.63 22.70 39.11
C GLU A 249 -15.13 22.83 39.43
N PRO A 250 -15.54 23.70 40.37
CA PRO A 250 -16.95 24.05 40.50
C PRO A 250 -17.50 24.48 39.14
N GLY A 251 -18.52 23.78 38.65
CA GLY A 251 -19.17 24.05 37.38
C GLY A 251 -20.39 24.95 37.57
N THR A 252 -20.84 25.55 36.48
CA THR A 252 -22.20 26.06 36.37
C THR A 252 -23.03 24.97 35.69
N VAL A 253 -24.03 24.42 36.40
CA VAL A 253 -25.00 23.51 35.77
C VAL A 253 -25.91 24.35 34.88
N VAL A 254 -25.77 24.25 33.58
CA VAL A 254 -26.65 24.90 32.60
C VAL A 254 -27.80 23.97 32.27
N THR A 255 -29.01 24.37 32.66
CA THR A 255 -30.26 23.71 32.26
C THR A 255 -30.84 24.41 31.05
N PHE A 256 -31.06 23.66 29.98
CA PHE A 256 -31.72 24.12 28.76
C PHE A 256 -33.23 23.87 28.86
N ASP A 257 -33.99 24.94 29.17
CA ASP A 257 -35.45 24.99 29.09
C ASP A 257 -35.84 25.36 27.65
N THR A 258 -35.83 24.36 26.78
CA THR A 258 -35.99 24.56 25.34
C THR A 258 -37.40 24.34 24.84
N ALA A 259 -38.31 23.76 25.62
CA ALA A 259 -39.62 23.36 25.12
C ALA A 259 -40.36 24.53 24.43
N PRO A 260 -40.88 24.37 23.19
CA PRO A 260 -41.06 23.11 22.44
C PRO A 260 -39.91 22.71 21.49
N TYR A 261 -38.75 23.36 21.58
CA TYR A 261 -37.56 23.09 20.77
C TYR A 261 -36.82 21.85 21.28
N VAL A 262 -36.23 21.08 20.37
CA VAL A 262 -35.29 20.01 20.69
C VAL A 262 -33.87 20.57 20.69
N LEU A 263 -33.00 20.01 21.53
CA LEU A 263 -31.62 20.46 21.68
C LEU A 263 -30.68 19.59 20.82
N PHE A 264 -29.71 20.27 20.20
CA PHE A 264 -28.59 19.68 19.47
C PHE A 264 -27.30 20.08 20.16
N LYS A 265 -26.41 19.10 20.34
CA LYS A 265 -25.03 19.30 20.77
C LYS A 265 -24.08 18.85 19.66
N ASP A 266 -23.18 19.72 19.22
CA ASP A 266 -22.20 19.46 18.14
C ASP A 266 -22.85 18.94 16.84
N GLY A 267 -24.05 19.43 16.55
CA GLY A 267 -24.85 19.00 15.40
C GLY A 267 -25.59 17.67 15.59
N VAL A 268 -25.52 17.03 16.76
CA VAL A 268 -26.23 15.78 17.06
C VAL A 268 -27.38 16.06 18.01
N GLN A 269 -28.58 15.55 17.71
CA GLN A 269 -29.72 15.70 18.60
C GLN A 269 -29.44 14.98 19.92
N THR A 270 -29.67 15.66 21.04
CA THR A 270 -29.46 15.09 22.38
C THR A 270 -30.74 15.10 23.20
N THR A 271 -30.86 14.11 24.10
CA THR A 271 -31.92 14.07 25.12
C THR A 271 -31.46 14.69 26.44
N GLU A 272 -30.16 14.98 26.57
CA GLU A 272 -29.61 15.66 27.72
C GLU A 272 -29.98 17.15 27.65
N THR A 273 -30.56 17.66 28.73
CA THR A 273 -30.97 19.07 28.82
C THR A 273 -30.15 19.83 29.86
N LYS A 274 -29.12 19.20 30.42
CA LYS A 274 -28.25 19.79 31.42
C LYS A 274 -26.80 19.51 31.08
N PHE A 275 -25.96 20.51 31.28
CA PHE A 275 -24.54 20.40 30.99
C PHE A 275 -23.78 21.17 32.04
N ASP A 276 -22.72 20.55 32.55
CA ASP A 276 -21.77 21.26 33.38
C ASP A 276 -20.82 22.02 32.47
N VAL A 277 -20.70 23.32 32.73
CA VAL A 277 -19.83 24.20 31.94
C VAL A 277 -19.00 25.03 32.90
N LYS A 278 -17.87 25.51 32.40
CA LYS A 278 -16.98 26.34 33.18
C LYS A 278 -17.67 27.67 33.55
N PRO A 279 -17.62 28.08 34.84
CA PRO A 279 -18.13 29.39 35.22
C PRO A 279 -17.35 30.51 34.52
N GLY A 280 -18.05 31.51 33.99
CA GLY A 280 -17.41 32.60 33.25
C GLY A 280 -17.27 32.37 31.74
N ASP A 281 -17.50 31.14 31.24
CA ASP A 281 -17.34 30.86 29.82
C ASP A 281 -18.56 31.28 28.99
N THR A 282 -18.33 31.52 27.70
CA THR A 282 -19.38 31.71 26.70
C THR A 282 -19.73 30.38 26.06
N LEU A 283 -21.02 30.09 25.91
CA LEU A 283 -21.48 28.97 25.09
C LEU A 283 -21.54 29.40 23.62
N THR A 284 -21.33 28.50 22.67
CA THR A 284 -21.33 28.84 21.23
C THR A 284 -22.40 28.09 20.45
N SER A 285 -22.85 28.67 19.32
CA SER A 285 -23.79 28.01 18.40
C SER A 285 -23.20 26.79 17.68
N ASN A 286 -21.86 26.68 17.63
CA ASN A 286 -21.18 25.49 17.14
C ASN A 286 -21.44 24.28 18.04
N GLU A 287 -21.50 24.55 19.35
CA GLU A 287 -21.69 23.52 20.36
C GLU A 287 -23.17 23.26 20.62
N PHE A 288 -23.99 24.30 20.78
CA PHE A 288 -25.40 24.14 21.14
C PHE A 288 -26.34 24.87 20.18
N GLN A 289 -27.38 24.17 19.74
CA GLN A 289 -28.51 24.76 19.03
C GLN A 289 -29.82 24.19 19.57
N ALA A 290 -30.90 24.98 19.57
CA ALA A 290 -32.23 24.47 19.81
C ALA A 290 -33.14 24.81 18.62
N ALA A 291 -33.84 23.81 18.08
CA ALA A 291 -34.70 23.96 16.92
C ALA A 291 -36.04 23.23 17.09
N THR A 292 -37.10 23.73 16.46
CA THR A 292 -38.36 22.96 16.35
C THR A 292 -38.32 22.05 15.12
N LEU A 293 -38.76 20.80 15.23
CA LEU A 293 -38.77 19.84 14.10
C LEU A 293 -40.13 19.75 13.37
N GLY A 294 -40.79 20.91 13.18
CA GLY A 294 -42.07 21.00 12.46
C GLY A 294 -41.90 21.10 10.94
N ALA A 295 -43.00 21.43 10.23
CA ALA A 295 -42.97 21.64 8.78
C ALA A 295 -42.07 22.82 8.35
N ASP A 296 -42.00 23.85 9.20
CA ASP A 296 -40.95 24.86 9.18
C ASP A 296 -40.13 24.70 10.48
N HIS A 297 -38.80 24.69 10.35
CA HIS A 297 -37.90 24.67 11.50
C HIS A 297 -37.69 26.09 12.00
N ASN A 298 -37.85 26.32 13.30
CA ASN A 298 -37.44 27.56 13.95
C ASN A 298 -36.18 27.30 14.78
N LEU A 299 -35.12 28.07 14.53
CA LEU A 299 -33.93 28.11 15.36
C LEU A 299 -34.16 29.10 16.51
N ALA A 300 -33.86 28.70 17.73
CA ALA A 300 -33.90 29.58 18.88
C ALA A 300 -32.82 30.67 18.76
N THR A 301 -33.23 31.91 18.50
CA THR A 301 -32.32 33.06 18.34
C THR A 301 -32.35 34.02 19.51
N VAL A 302 -33.39 33.95 20.36
CA VAL A 302 -33.51 34.79 21.55
C VAL A 302 -33.58 33.90 22.79
N TRP A 303 -32.55 34.03 23.61
CA TRP A 303 -32.42 33.28 24.85
C TRP A 303 -32.41 34.21 26.04
N SER A 304 -32.91 33.71 27.16
CA SER A 304 -32.69 34.33 28.45
C SER A 304 -31.98 33.39 29.38
N VAL A 305 -31.17 33.95 30.27
CA VAL A 305 -30.51 33.21 31.34
C VAL A 305 -31.08 33.64 32.68
N THR A 306 -31.36 32.66 33.54
CA THR A 306 -31.73 32.90 34.95
C THR A 306 -30.76 32.13 35.83
N TYR A 307 -30.13 32.81 36.78
CA TYR A 307 -29.12 32.20 37.65
C TYR A 307 -29.70 31.74 38.99
N GLY A 308 -29.33 30.53 39.42
CA GLY A 308 -29.79 29.92 40.67
C GLY A 308 -31.32 29.81 40.79
N THR A 309 -31.85 30.13 41.97
CA THR A 309 -33.31 30.23 42.22
C THR A 309 -33.86 31.64 41.99
N GLY A 310 -33.08 32.50 41.32
CA GLY A 310 -33.48 33.88 41.04
C GLY A 310 -34.72 33.94 40.15
N SER A 311 -35.49 35.03 40.26
CA SER A 311 -36.67 35.27 39.41
C SER A 311 -36.39 36.26 38.28
N LYS A 312 -35.18 36.81 38.23
CA LYS A 312 -34.76 37.79 37.21
C LYS A 312 -34.05 37.06 36.08
N SER A 313 -34.51 37.30 34.86
CA SER A 313 -33.88 36.80 33.65
C SER A 313 -33.11 37.91 32.95
N GLU A 314 -31.97 37.56 32.38
CA GLU A 314 -31.08 38.42 31.61
C GLU A 314 -31.05 37.93 30.15
N GLU A 315 -30.72 38.80 29.20
CA GLU A 315 -30.55 38.39 27.79
C GLU A 315 -29.28 37.53 27.64
N PHE A 316 -29.37 36.45 26.86
CA PHE A 316 -28.23 35.58 26.57
C PHE A 316 -28.02 35.44 25.07
N VAL A 317 -26.80 35.71 24.61
CA VAL A 317 -26.40 35.61 23.21
C VAL A 317 -25.21 34.67 23.11
N PHE A 318 -25.36 33.58 22.36
CA PHE A 318 -24.28 32.62 22.12
C PHE A 318 -23.05 33.31 21.51
N GLY A 319 -21.86 32.93 21.97
CA GLY A 319 -20.57 33.50 21.59
C GLY A 319 -20.27 34.89 22.14
N THR A 320 -21.23 35.54 22.82
CA THR A 320 -21.09 36.92 23.31
C THR A 320 -21.32 37.05 24.81
N THR A 321 -22.38 36.45 25.34
CA THR A 321 -22.72 36.52 26.76
C THR A 321 -21.94 35.44 27.51
N ALA A 322 -21.02 35.86 28.38
CA ALA A 322 -20.37 34.98 29.33
C ALA A 322 -21.34 34.60 30.46
N LEU A 323 -21.30 33.35 30.89
CA LEU A 323 -22.01 32.91 32.09
C LEU A 323 -21.43 33.59 33.33
N ARG A 324 -22.28 33.82 34.34
CA ARG A 324 -21.83 34.43 35.59
C ARG A 324 -20.89 33.50 36.35
N SER A 325 -19.67 33.97 36.59
CA SER A 325 -18.64 33.23 37.35
C SER A 325 -18.99 33.04 38.83
N ASP A 326 -19.93 33.81 39.37
CA ASP A 326 -20.44 33.70 40.74
C ASP A 326 -21.65 32.76 40.88
N SER A 327 -22.12 32.13 39.79
CA SER A 327 -23.26 31.22 39.81
C SER A 327 -22.89 29.78 39.51
N ASN A 328 -23.42 28.85 40.31
CA ASN A 328 -23.27 27.41 40.11
C ASN A 328 -24.44 26.78 39.33
N ALA A 329 -25.47 27.55 38.99
CA ALA A 329 -26.59 27.09 38.20
C ALA A 329 -27.10 28.20 37.28
N ALA A 330 -27.44 27.84 36.06
CA ALA A 330 -28.05 28.72 35.08
C ALA A 330 -29.16 27.97 34.35
N THR A 331 -30.28 28.62 34.11
CA THR A 331 -31.33 28.10 33.23
C THR A 331 -31.39 28.97 32.00
N LEU A 332 -31.04 28.39 30.86
CA LEU A 332 -31.21 28.99 29.55
C LEU A 332 -32.59 28.64 29.01
N LYS A 333 -33.41 29.66 28.83
CA LYS A 333 -34.76 29.52 28.30
C LYS A 333 -34.88 30.15 26.93
N VAL A 334 -35.43 29.39 26.00
CA VAL A 334 -35.81 29.91 24.68
C VAL A 334 -37.00 30.85 24.84
N LEU A 335 -36.84 32.11 24.43
CA LEU A 335 -37.92 33.10 24.44
C LEU A 335 -38.57 33.24 23.07
N ASN A 336 -37.77 33.18 22.02
CA ASN A 336 -38.22 33.26 20.65
C ASN A 336 -37.27 32.51 19.72
N GLY A 337 -37.80 32.11 18.58
CA GLY A 337 -37.02 31.55 17.49
C GLY A 337 -37.44 32.15 16.17
N GLU A 338 -36.57 32.01 15.18
CA GLU A 338 -36.79 32.49 13.83
C GLU A 338 -36.68 31.34 12.86
N LYS A 339 -37.32 31.48 11.70
CA LYS A 339 -37.28 30.43 10.67
C LYS A 339 -35.84 30.11 10.32
N SER A 340 -35.59 28.83 10.10
CA SER A 340 -34.28 28.29 9.83
C SER A 340 -34.32 27.27 8.69
N THR A 341 -33.15 27.05 8.11
CA THR A 341 -32.85 25.95 7.22
C THR A 341 -31.96 24.97 7.96
N GLN A 342 -32.39 23.70 8.00
CA GLN A 342 -31.62 22.59 8.53
C GLN A 342 -30.73 22.02 7.43
N TYR A 343 -29.42 22.04 7.64
CA TYR A 343 -28.43 21.31 6.86
C TYR A 343 -28.23 19.93 7.46
N ASN A 344 -28.75 18.91 6.81
CA ASN A 344 -28.49 17.52 7.17
C ASN A 344 -27.25 17.03 6.42
N LEU A 345 -26.22 16.64 7.16
CA LEU A 345 -24.95 16.18 6.61
C LEU A 345 -24.91 14.66 6.58
N TYR A 346 -24.76 14.11 5.38
CA TYR A 346 -24.62 12.69 5.11
C TYR A 346 -23.17 12.39 4.72
N GLU A 347 -22.47 11.66 5.57
CA GLU A 347 -21.02 11.47 5.41
C GLU A 347 -20.65 10.13 4.74
N ALA A 348 -21.55 9.15 4.77
CA ALA A 348 -21.26 7.79 4.31
C ALA A 348 -21.92 7.41 2.97
N GLY A 349 -23.16 7.83 2.71
CA GLY A 349 -23.86 7.49 1.47
C GLY A 349 -25.25 8.11 1.31
N LYS A 350 -25.89 7.86 0.17
CA LYS A 350 -27.20 8.44 -0.20
C LYS A 350 -28.36 7.92 0.65
N SER A 351 -28.22 6.72 1.23
CA SER A 351 -29.26 6.03 2.00
C SER A 351 -28.94 5.88 3.48
N THR A 352 -27.86 6.49 3.97
CA THR A 352 -27.50 6.47 5.39
C THR A 352 -28.31 7.50 6.17
N ALA A 353 -28.33 7.39 7.50
CA ALA A 353 -28.83 8.48 8.32
C ALA A 353 -27.89 9.70 8.21
N ALA A 354 -28.42 10.90 8.42
CA ALA A 354 -27.59 12.08 8.59
C ALA A 354 -26.77 11.93 9.88
N THR A 355 -25.46 12.15 9.80
CA THR A 355 -24.55 12.05 10.94
C THR A 355 -24.64 13.30 11.82
N ARG A 356 -24.84 14.46 11.17
CA ARG A 356 -24.93 15.78 11.82
C ARG A 356 -26.02 16.62 11.17
N SER A 357 -26.60 17.52 11.97
CA SER A 357 -27.62 18.48 11.55
C SER A 357 -27.28 19.86 12.11
N TYR A 358 -27.15 20.85 11.24
CA TYR A 358 -26.88 22.24 11.60
C TYR A 358 -28.03 23.15 11.17
N PHE A 359 -28.43 24.07 12.03
CA PHE A 359 -29.54 24.99 11.74
C PHE A 359 -29.01 26.39 11.49
N VAL A 360 -29.33 26.98 10.34
CA VAL A 360 -28.95 28.35 9.96
C VAL A 360 -30.24 29.17 9.84
N LYS A 361 -30.25 30.36 10.44
CA LYS A 361 -31.38 31.29 10.33
C LYS A 361 -31.63 31.63 8.85
N ARG A 362 -32.89 31.65 8.40
CA ARG A 362 -33.23 32.12 7.05
C ARG A 362 -32.82 33.58 6.87
N GLY A 363 -32.25 33.91 5.72
CA GLY A 363 -31.65 35.23 5.46
C GLY A 363 -30.23 35.38 6.03
N SER A 364 -29.57 34.28 6.39
CA SER A 364 -28.19 34.27 6.92
C SER A 364 -27.38 33.13 6.30
N SER A 365 -26.06 33.18 6.46
CA SER A 365 -25.11 32.16 5.97
C SER A 365 -24.59 31.25 7.09
N PHE A 366 -23.94 30.14 6.69
CA PHE A 366 -23.29 29.23 7.65
C PHE A 366 -22.20 29.97 8.44
N LYS A 367 -21.44 30.84 7.77
CA LYS A 367 -20.37 31.65 8.38
C LYS A 367 -20.86 32.61 9.45
N GLU A 368 -21.99 33.26 9.23
CA GLU A 368 -22.57 34.17 10.23
C GLU A 368 -23.06 33.41 11.47
N THR A 369 -23.57 32.19 11.30
CA THR A 369 -24.09 31.38 12.41
C THR A 369 -22.97 30.71 13.22
N PHE A 370 -21.95 30.18 12.54
CA PHE A 370 -20.95 29.26 13.11
C PHE A 370 -19.54 29.84 13.15
N SER A 371 -19.30 31.01 12.53
CA SER A 371 -17.96 31.57 12.30
C SER A 371 -17.02 30.62 11.54
N LYS A 372 -17.58 29.75 10.69
CA LYS A 372 -16.88 28.79 9.82
C LYS A 372 -17.38 28.93 8.39
N ASP A 373 -16.52 28.75 7.40
CA ASP A 373 -16.94 28.83 5.99
C ASP A 373 -17.78 27.62 5.56
N ALA A 374 -17.59 26.46 6.20
CA ALA A 374 -18.34 25.22 5.96
C ALA A 374 -18.20 24.26 7.15
N PRO A 375 -19.00 23.17 7.21
CA PRO A 375 -18.75 22.05 8.12
C PRO A 375 -17.37 21.40 7.89
N ASP A 376 -16.77 20.88 8.96
CA ASP A 376 -15.47 20.21 8.91
C ASP A 376 -15.53 18.95 8.01
N ALA A 377 -14.48 18.76 7.20
CA ALA A 377 -14.40 17.64 6.27
C ALA A 377 -14.40 16.29 7.00
N PRO A 378 -15.25 15.33 6.61
CA PRO A 378 -15.20 13.98 7.14
C PRO A 378 -13.96 13.23 6.64
N THR A 379 -13.43 12.34 7.48
CA THR A 379 -12.35 11.42 7.14
C THR A 379 -12.92 10.08 6.70
N ARG A 380 -12.42 9.54 5.59
CA ARG A 380 -12.79 8.20 5.08
C ARG A 380 -11.61 7.56 4.37
N HIS A 381 -11.18 6.37 4.81
CA HIS A 381 -10.02 5.69 4.23
C HIS A 381 -10.23 5.31 2.76
N ASN A 382 -9.13 5.18 2.00
CA ASN A 382 -9.09 4.86 0.57
C ASN A 382 -9.84 5.83 -0.33
N THR A 383 -10.17 6.99 0.21
CA THR A 383 -10.85 8.05 -0.50
C THR A 383 -10.26 9.40 -0.13
N THR A 384 -10.46 10.39 -0.99
CA THR A 384 -10.14 11.79 -0.71
C THR A 384 -11.44 12.58 -0.71
N PHE A 385 -11.67 13.36 0.35
CA PHE A 385 -12.83 14.25 0.43
C PHE A 385 -12.79 15.28 -0.72
N LYS A 386 -13.82 15.27 -1.55
CA LYS A 386 -13.94 16.12 -2.75
C LYS A 386 -14.73 17.40 -2.46
N GLY A 387 -15.66 17.33 -1.51
CA GLY A 387 -16.49 18.46 -1.11
C GLY A 387 -17.86 18.03 -0.60
N TRP A 388 -18.68 19.03 -0.30
CA TRP A 388 -20.08 18.85 0.08
C TRP A 388 -20.98 19.13 -1.11
N TYR A 389 -22.03 18.34 -1.30
CA TYR A 389 -22.91 18.42 -2.48
C TYR A 389 -24.38 18.30 -2.09
N ASP A 390 -25.21 19.20 -2.60
CA ASP A 390 -26.66 18.97 -2.70
C ASP A 390 -26.91 18.11 -3.96
N LEU A 391 -27.53 16.94 -3.83
CA LEU A 391 -27.74 16.02 -4.96
C LEU A 391 -28.77 16.53 -5.97
N ASP A 392 -29.68 17.41 -5.53
CA ASP A 392 -30.72 17.99 -6.39
C ASP A 392 -30.21 19.26 -7.11
N GLN A 393 -29.01 19.75 -6.78
CA GLN A 393 -28.41 20.90 -7.42
C GLN A 393 -28.24 20.65 -8.92
N THR A 394 -28.90 21.49 -9.72
CA THR A 394 -28.78 21.46 -11.19
C THR A 394 -27.35 21.78 -11.60
N VAL A 395 -26.82 20.93 -12.48
CA VAL A 395 -25.55 21.11 -13.16
C VAL A 395 -25.83 21.39 -14.63
N GLN A 396 -25.42 22.57 -15.09
CA GLN A 396 -25.61 23.00 -16.47
C GLN A 396 -24.29 23.51 -17.06
N ASN A 397 -23.84 22.83 -18.11
CA ASN A 397 -22.71 23.24 -18.94
C ASN A 397 -23.12 23.12 -20.43
N ALA A 398 -22.34 23.66 -21.36
CA ALA A 398 -22.68 23.66 -22.78
C ALA A 398 -22.94 22.24 -23.31
N GLY A 399 -24.21 21.86 -23.46
CA GLY A 399 -24.63 20.53 -23.94
C GLY A 399 -24.96 19.50 -22.85
N TYR A 400 -24.89 19.85 -21.56
CA TYR A 400 -25.25 18.98 -20.44
C TYR A 400 -26.31 19.62 -19.53
N HIS A 401 -27.27 18.82 -19.07
CA HIS A 401 -28.28 19.22 -18.09
C HIS A 401 -28.62 18.01 -17.21
N GLY A 402 -28.25 18.07 -15.94
CA GLY A 402 -28.50 17.03 -14.95
C GLY A 402 -28.44 17.58 -13.54
N THR A 403 -28.28 16.72 -12.55
CA THR A 403 -28.07 17.12 -11.15
C THR A 403 -26.79 16.47 -10.60
N ASN A 404 -26.31 16.96 -9.47
CA ASN A 404 -25.17 16.37 -8.77
C ASN A 404 -25.33 14.87 -8.49
N ASP A 405 -26.56 14.35 -8.34
CA ASP A 405 -26.85 12.93 -8.13
C ASP A 405 -26.18 12.00 -9.17
N ASN A 406 -26.07 12.44 -10.43
CA ASN A 406 -25.52 11.66 -11.53
C ASN A 406 -23.99 11.49 -11.46
N PHE A 407 -23.31 12.32 -10.68
CA PHE A 407 -21.85 12.35 -10.59
C PHE A 407 -21.29 11.42 -9.50
N PHE A 408 -22.16 10.83 -8.68
CA PHE A 408 -21.78 10.00 -7.54
C PHE A 408 -22.57 8.70 -7.49
N ASP A 409 -21.94 7.62 -7.01
CA ASP A 409 -22.63 6.37 -6.70
C ASP A 409 -23.43 6.44 -5.38
N LEU A 410 -24.07 5.33 -4.98
CA LEU A 410 -24.85 5.25 -3.72
C LEU A 410 -24.03 5.53 -2.45
N PHE A 411 -22.70 5.43 -2.53
CA PHE A 411 -21.76 5.64 -1.43
C PHE A 411 -21.02 6.98 -1.54
N MET A 412 -21.53 7.88 -2.37
CA MET A 412 -20.96 9.19 -2.63
C MET A 412 -19.54 9.17 -3.19
N ILE A 413 -19.15 8.08 -3.87
CA ILE A 413 -17.90 8.05 -4.63
C ILE A 413 -18.14 8.61 -6.03
N SER A 414 -17.24 9.50 -6.44
CA SER A 414 -17.25 10.15 -7.74
C SER A 414 -17.09 9.12 -8.86
N THR A 415 -17.96 9.21 -9.87
CA THR A 415 -17.94 8.37 -11.07
C THR A 415 -17.02 8.93 -12.16
N GLU A 416 -16.12 9.85 -11.83
CA GLU A 416 -15.24 10.57 -12.77
C GLU A 416 -14.38 9.63 -13.63
N ASN A 417 -13.98 8.49 -13.07
CA ASN A 417 -13.18 7.49 -13.77
C ASN A 417 -14.00 6.50 -14.59
N VAL A 418 -15.34 6.58 -14.56
CA VAL A 418 -16.23 5.66 -15.26
C VAL A 418 -16.48 6.17 -16.69
N PRO A 419 -16.11 5.41 -17.75
CA PRO A 419 -16.35 5.78 -19.13
C PRO A 419 -17.83 6.04 -19.43
N GLY A 420 -18.10 7.14 -20.12
CA GLY A 420 -19.46 7.58 -20.45
C GLY A 420 -20.24 8.16 -19.26
N SER A 421 -19.58 8.36 -18.11
CA SER A 421 -20.17 9.09 -16.98
C SER A 421 -20.44 10.55 -17.35
N ASP A 422 -21.21 11.21 -16.48
CA ASP A 422 -21.53 12.62 -16.68
C ASP A 422 -20.35 13.56 -16.43
N TRP A 423 -19.30 13.09 -15.74
CA TRP A 423 -18.04 13.82 -15.58
C TRP A 423 -17.32 14.10 -16.90
N GLU A 424 -17.55 13.31 -17.95
CA GLU A 424 -17.00 13.61 -19.28
C GLU A 424 -17.64 14.85 -19.94
N LYS A 425 -18.79 15.31 -19.41
CA LYS A 425 -19.64 16.36 -20.02
C LYS A 425 -19.68 17.64 -19.18
N ALA A 426 -19.55 17.52 -17.86
CA ALA A 426 -19.58 18.63 -16.91
C ALA A 426 -18.90 18.24 -15.59
N ASP A 427 -18.71 19.21 -14.70
CA ASP A 427 -18.26 18.97 -13.33
C ASP A 427 -19.42 19.07 -12.36
N ALA A 428 -19.42 18.24 -11.30
CA ALA A 428 -20.36 18.43 -10.19
C ALA A 428 -20.14 19.79 -9.52
N VAL A 429 -21.22 20.43 -9.06
CA VAL A 429 -21.18 21.76 -8.44
C VAL A 429 -21.15 21.60 -6.92
N PRO A 430 -20.03 21.92 -6.24
CA PRO A 430 -19.97 21.88 -4.78
C PRO A 430 -21.00 22.83 -4.15
N TYR A 431 -21.53 22.44 -3.01
CA TYR A 431 -22.43 23.28 -2.23
C TYR A 431 -21.65 24.46 -1.62
N ASP A 432 -22.15 25.67 -1.85
CA ASP A 432 -21.58 26.90 -1.31
C ASP A 432 -22.31 27.31 -0.02
N PHE A 433 -21.70 27.01 1.12
CA PHE A 433 -22.20 27.40 2.44
C PHE A 433 -22.08 28.90 2.75
N SER A 434 -21.40 29.68 1.89
CA SER A 434 -21.29 31.14 2.04
C SER A 434 -22.53 31.88 1.54
N THR A 435 -23.33 31.25 0.67
CA THR A 435 -24.57 31.82 0.16
C THR A 435 -25.60 31.92 1.29
N GLU A 436 -26.21 33.11 1.44
CA GLU A 436 -27.29 33.30 2.41
C GLU A 436 -28.50 32.43 2.04
N THR A 437 -29.04 31.75 3.05
CA THR A 437 -30.34 31.10 2.95
C THR A 437 -31.44 32.13 2.68
N THR A 438 -32.53 31.76 2.02
CA THR A 438 -33.62 32.69 1.71
C THR A 438 -34.84 32.48 2.60
N GLU A 439 -35.62 33.53 2.85
CA GLU A 439 -36.87 33.45 3.62
C GLU A 439 -37.88 32.42 3.06
N SER A 440 -37.93 32.31 1.73
CA SER A 440 -38.75 31.33 1.00
C SER A 440 -38.04 30.01 0.74
N GLY A 441 -36.82 29.82 1.24
CA GLY A 441 -36.01 28.64 1.04
C GLY A 441 -36.59 27.39 1.73
N PRO A 442 -36.05 26.20 1.39
CA PRO A 442 -36.51 24.96 2.00
C PRO A 442 -36.22 24.93 3.50
N ALA A 443 -37.06 24.21 4.25
CA ALA A 443 -36.84 23.95 5.66
C ALA A 443 -35.63 23.03 5.87
N VAL A 444 -35.42 22.05 4.98
CA VAL A 444 -34.31 21.09 5.06
C VAL A 444 -33.55 21.10 3.75
N VAL A 445 -32.23 21.08 3.84
CA VAL A 445 -31.30 20.84 2.74
C VAL A 445 -30.43 19.65 3.11
N ASN A 446 -30.46 18.61 2.28
CA ASN A 446 -29.65 17.41 2.47
C ASN A 446 -28.34 17.59 1.70
N ILE A 447 -27.23 17.59 2.44
CA ILE A 447 -25.88 17.81 1.90
C ILE A 447 -25.06 16.55 2.15
N PHE A 448 -24.41 16.06 1.09
CA PHE A 448 -23.68 14.81 1.09
C PHE A 448 -22.20 15.06 0.88
N ALA A 449 -21.36 14.37 1.65
CA ALA A 449 -19.91 14.38 1.45
C ALA A 449 -19.58 13.55 0.21
N GLY A 450 -19.02 14.17 -0.82
CA GLY A 450 -18.53 13.50 -2.02
C GLY A 450 -17.06 13.15 -1.89
N TYR A 451 -16.66 12.02 -2.47
CA TYR A 451 -15.29 11.52 -2.38
C TYR A 451 -14.75 11.05 -3.73
N THR A 452 -13.43 11.11 -3.90
CA THR A 452 -12.73 10.39 -4.98
C THR A 452 -12.11 9.13 -4.38
N ALA A 453 -12.41 7.96 -4.95
CA ALA A 453 -11.76 6.72 -4.52
C ALA A 453 -10.34 6.61 -5.08
N ASN A 454 -9.48 5.89 -4.36
CA ASN A 454 -8.19 5.44 -4.87
C ASN A 454 -8.37 4.62 -6.17
N ALA A 455 -7.35 4.58 -7.02
CA ALA A 455 -7.43 3.84 -8.28
C ALA A 455 -7.66 2.34 -8.06
N LYS A 456 -8.55 1.72 -8.84
CA LYS A 456 -8.69 0.26 -8.90
C LYS A 456 -7.37 -0.36 -9.34
N TYR A 457 -7.12 -1.62 -8.97
CA TYR A 457 -6.01 -2.40 -9.49
C TYR A 457 -6.40 -3.87 -9.69
N VAL A 458 -5.56 -4.56 -10.47
CA VAL A 458 -5.48 -6.01 -10.48
C VAL A 458 -4.10 -6.45 -10.05
N THR A 459 -4.00 -7.62 -9.44
CA THR A 459 -2.72 -8.22 -9.10
C THR A 459 -2.30 -9.19 -10.20
N ILE A 460 -1.05 -9.09 -10.66
CA ILE A 460 -0.43 -10.02 -11.61
C ILE A 460 0.83 -10.65 -11.01
N GLU A 461 1.17 -11.84 -11.48
CA GLU A 461 2.45 -12.48 -11.18
C GLU A 461 3.42 -12.35 -12.36
N LEU A 462 4.64 -11.88 -12.08
CA LEU A 462 5.73 -11.78 -13.04
C LEU A 462 6.85 -12.75 -12.67
N ASP A 463 7.24 -13.61 -13.60
CA ASP A 463 8.39 -14.51 -13.49
C ASP A 463 9.54 -14.01 -14.37
N PRO A 464 10.63 -13.47 -13.79
CA PRO A 464 11.80 -13.03 -14.55
C PRO A 464 12.48 -14.12 -15.37
N ASN A 465 12.16 -15.40 -15.13
CA ASN A 465 12.52 -16.54 -15.98
C ASN A 465 14.04 -16.71 -16.17
N TYR A 466 14.80 -16.70 -15.08
CA TYR A 466 16.20 -17.13 -15.05
C TYR A 466 16.56 -17.77 -13.71
N ALA A 467 17.64 -18.54 -13.67
CA ALA A 467 18.02 -19.28 -12.47
C ALA A 467 18.24 -18.33 -11.27
N GLY A 468 17.55 -18.62 -10.15
CA GLY A 468 17.61 -17.82 -8.93
C GLY A 468 16.65 -16.62 -8.89
N SER A 469 15.87 -16.35 -9.94
CA SER A 469 14.83 -15.31 -9.88
C SER A 469 13.63 -15.75 -9.05
N GLN A 470 13.01 -14.80 -8.33
CA GLN A 470 11.75 -15.01 -7.62
C GLN A 470 10.58 -14.44 -8.42
N ILE A 471 9.40 -15.05 -8.27
CA ILE A 471 8.16 -14.52 -8.83
C ILE A 471 7.80 -13.24 -8.05
N GLN A 472 7.46 -12.19 -8.79
CA GLN A 472 7.08 -10.90 -8.25
C GLN A 472 5.58 -10.71 -8.41
N THR A 473 4.90 -10.36 -7.33
CA THR A 473 3.49 -9.98 -7.35
C THR A 473 3.41 -8.46 -7.52
N VAL A 474 2.73 -8.00 -8.56
CA VAL A 474 2.67 -6.58 -8.94
C VAL A 474 1.22 -6.13 -9.02
N LYS A 475 0.90 -5.01 -8.37
CA LYS A 475 -0.38 -4.32 -8.51
C LYS A 475 -0.33 -3.43 -9.75
N ILE A 476 -1.30 -3.59 -10.65
CA ILE A 476 -1.47 -2.80 -11.87
C ILE A 476 -2.69 -1.93 -11.67
N TYR A 477 -2.46 -0.66 -11.36
CA TYR A 477 -3.46 0.35 -11.10
C TYR A 477 -4.01 0.96 -12.40
N GLU A 478 -5.29 1.34 -12.32
CA GLU A 478 -6.02 2.10 -13.33
C GLU A 478 -5.41 3.49 -13.56
N GLY A 479 -5.60 4.05 -14.76
CA GLY A 479 -5.16 5.39 -15.13
C GLY A 479 -3.67 5.50 -15.47
N LYS A 480 -2.90 4.42 -15.27
CA LYS A 480 -1.46 4.32 -15.54
C LYS A 480 -1.17 3.32 -16.65
N THR A 481 -0.08 3.49 -17.39
CA THR A 481 0.38 2.47 -18.35
C THR A 481 0.84 1.21 -17.63
N VAL A 482 0.70 0.02 -18.22
CA VAL A 482 1.17 -1.20 -17.56
C VAL A 482 2.69 -1.14 -17.34
N GLY A 483 3.44 -0.66 -18.34
CA GLY A 483 4.90 -0.64 -18.35
C GLY A 483 5.53 0.25 -17.29
N GLU A 484 4.93 1.40 -16.96
CA GLU A 484 5.46 2.28 -15.91
C GLU A 484 5.30 1.68 -14.50
N GLN A 485 4.44 0.69 -14.35
CA GLN A 485 4.12 0.03 -13.08
C GLN A 485 4.93 -1.26 -12.88
N LEU A 486 5.62 -1.74 -13.91
CA LEU A 486 6.39 -2.97 -13.80
C LEU A 486 7.77 -2.72 -13.17
N PRO A 487 8.28 -3.68 -12.37
CA PRO A 487 9.62 -3.60 -11.83
C PRO A 487 10.68 -3.64 -12.94
N SER A 488 11.76 -2.87 -12.77
CA SER A 488 12.92 -2.94 -13.66
C SER A 488 13.70 -4.24 -13.42
N ILE A 489 13.71 -5.13 -14.41
CA ILE A 489 14.49 -6.37 -14.37
C ILE A 489 15.62 -6.34 -15.41
N THR A 490 16.78 -6.87 -15.05
CA THR A 490 17.94 -6.99 -15.94
C THR A 490 18.52 -8.39 -15.90
N ARG A 491 19.11 -8.82 -17.02
CA ARG A 491 19.81 -10.09 -17.15
C ARG A 491 21.05 -9.86 -18.04
N ALA A 492 22.24 -10.13 -17.52
CA ALA A 492 23.48 -9.87 -18.24
C ALA A 492 23.53 -10.63 -19.58
N GLY A 493 23.79 -9.93 -20.68
CA GLY A 493 23.86 -10.49 -22.04
C GLY A 493 22.50 -10.77 -22.71
N TYR A 494 21.40 -10.30 -22.10
CA TYR A 494 20.06 -10.45 -22.66
C TYR A 494 19.24 -9.17 -22.50
N THR A 495 18.52 -8.83 -23.56
CA THR A 495 17.48 -7.79 -23.58
C THR A 495 16.12 -8.43 -23.35
N LEU A 496 15.33 -7.89 -22.42
CA LEU A 496 13.94 -8.28 -22.22
C LEU A 496 13.16 -7.96 -23.50
N LYS A 497 12.58 -8.98 -24.12
CA LYS A 497 11.77 -8.84 -25.32
C LYS A 497 10.33 -8.47 -24.98
N GLU A 498 9.70 -9.27 -24.15
CA GLU A 498 8.28 -9.16 -23.80
C GLU A 498 7.96 -9.97 -22.55
N TRP A 499 6.83 -9.67 -21.92
CA TRP A 499 6.22 -10.50 -20.88
C TRP A 499 5.10 -11.32 -21.50
N LYS A 500 5.17 -12.65 -21.38
CA LYS A 500 4.23 -13.56 -22.06
C LYS A 500 3.52 -14.46 -21.06
N SER A 501 2.19 -14.51 -21.10
CA SER A 501 1.41 -15.41 -20.26
C SER A 501 1.62 -16.87 -20.67
N ASN A 502 1.32 -17.80 -19.77
CA ASN A 502 1.27 -19.23 -20.08
C ASN A 502 0.20 -19.60 -21.13
N GLN A 503 -0.73 -18.70 -21.44
CA GLN A 503 -1.72 -18.81 -22.52
C GLN A 503 -1.26 -18.20 -23.85
N GLY A 504 -0.05 -17.60 -23.88
CA GLY A 504 0.57 -17.09 -25.08
C GLY A 504 0.30 -15.61 -25.39
N SER A 505 -0.45 -14.90 -24.54
CA SER A 505 -0.73 -13.47 -24.68
C SER A 505 0.45 -12.62 -24.20
N VAL A 506 0.74 -11.53 -24.90
CA VAL A 506 1.78 -10.57 -24.53
C VAL A 506 1.16 -9.48 -23.64
N LEU A 507 1.82 -9.15 -22.53
CA LEU A 507 1.39 -8.07 -21.65
C LEU A 507 1.60 -6.71 -22.37
N PRO A 508 0.55 -5.89 -22.56
CA PRO A 508 0.64 -4.66 -23.33
C PRO A 508 1.21 -3.52 -22.48
N LEU A 509 2.53 -3.29 -22.56
CA LEU A 509 3.25 -2.35 -21.69
C LEU A 509 2.84 -0.88 -21.89
N ASP A 510 2.42 -0.51 -23.09
CA ASP A 510 1.98 0.84 -23.47
C ASP A 510 0.48 1.09 -23.22
N TRP A 511 -0.27 0.08 -22.79
CA TRP A 511 -1.69 0.23 -22.52
C TRP A 511 -1.92 0.97 -21.21
N THR A 512 -2.57 2.13 -21.28
CA THR A 512 -3.16 2.81 -20.11
C THR A 512 -4.32 1.98 -19.60
N VAL A 513 -4.19 1.50 -18.37
CA VAL A 513 -5.13 0.59 -17.73
C VAL A 513 -6.46 1.30 -17.51
N ASN A 514 -7.53 0.68 -17.98
CA ASN A 514 -8.92 1.07 -17.76
C ASN A 514 -9.70 -0.23 -17.55
N PHE A 515 -10.18 -0.46 -16.32
CA PHE A 515 -10.89 -1.67 -15.95
C PHE A 515 -12.38 -1.63 -16.30
N ASP A 516 -12.89 -0.45 -16.62
CA ASP A 516 -14.26 -0.29 -17.10
C ASP A 516 -14.38 -0.61 -18.60
N ASP A 517 -13.28 -0.68 -19.35
CA ASP A 517 -13.23 -1.28 -20.68
C ASP A 517 -13.37 -2.82 -20.58
N PRO A 518 -14.46 -3.45 -21.07
CA PRO A 518 -14.65 -4.90 -20.98
C PRO A 518 -13.52 -5.72 -21.61
N SER A 519 -12.74 -5.12 -22.53
CA SER A 519 -11.58 -5.73 -23.16
C SER A 519 -10.40 -5.94 -22.20
N TYR A 520 -10.41 -5.36 -20.98
CA TYR A 520 -9.34 -5.54 -19.99
C TYR A 520 -9.04 -7.03 -19.73
N THR A 521 -10.08 -7.86 -19.70
CA THR A 521 -10.00 -9.33 -19.48
C THR A 521 -9.18 -10.06 -20.56
N SER A 522 -9.04 -9.45 -21.74
CA SER A 522 -8.22 -9.93 -22.86
C SER A 522 -6.81 -9.35 -22.89
N LYS A 523 -6.56 -8.29 -22.11
CA LYS A 523 -5.27 -7.58 -22.03
C LYS A 523 -4.46 -8.03 -20.81
N ILE A 524 -5.12 -8.14 -19.66
CA ILE A 524 -4.58 -8.68 -18.43
C ILE A 524 -5.31 -9.97 -18.08
N HIS A 525 -4.56 -11.07 -18.04
CA HIS A 525 -5.06 -12.40 -17.74
C HIS A 525 -4.70 -12.81 -16.31
N ASN A 526 -5.56 -13.62 -15.67
CA ASN A 526 -5.34 -14.16 -14.33
C ASN A 526 -4.34 -15.33 -14.35
N THR A 527 -3.13 -15.03 -14.81
CA THR A 527 -2.08 -16.01 -15.05
C THR A 527 -0.72 -15.38 -14.78
N ARG A 528 0.29 -16.24 -14.63
CA ARG A 528 1.69 -15.81 -14.53
C ARG A 528 2.21 -15.35 -15.89
N TYR A 529 2.81 -14.17 -15.92
CA TYR A 529 3.54 -13.65 -17.06
C TYR A 529 5.03 -13.97 -16.91
N VAL A 530 5.60 -14.61 -17.92
CA VAL A 530 6.97 -15.11 -17.93
C VAL A 530 7.80 -14.24 -18.89
N ALA A 531 8.90 -13.70 -18.39
CA ALA A 531 9.82 -12.88 -19.17
C ALA A 531 10.41 -13.68 -20.34
N GLN A 532 10.34 -13.10 -21.54
CA GLN A 532 10.96 -13.62 -22.75
C GLN A 532 12.22 -12.80 -23.03
N TRP A 533 13.36 -13.47 -23.10
CA TRP A 533 14.67 -12.84 -23.26
C TRP A 533 15.21 -13.05 -24.68
N THR A 534 15.83 -12.01 -25.23
CA THR A 534 16.63 -12.09 -26.47
C THR A 534 18.10 -11.93 -26.09
N ALA A 535 18.96 -12.86 -26.52
CA ALA A 535 20.40 -12.70 -26.33
C ALA A 535 20.92 -11.50 -27.14
N ASP A 536 21.77 -10.68 -26.53
CA ASP A 536 22.21 -9.41 -27.12
C ASP A 536 23.16 -9.59 -28.32
N SER A 537 23.72 -10.79 -28.49
CA SER A 537 24.54 -11.10 -29.68
C SER A 537 23.85 -12.03 -30.66
N LYS A 538 23.91 -11.62 -31.92
CA LYS A 538 23.45 -12.41 -33.06
C LYS A 538 24.36 -13.65 -33.18
N TYR A 539 23.79 -14.83 -32.92
CA TYR A 539 24.32 -16.18 -33.19
C TYR A 539 25.09 -16.95 -32.09
N GLY A 540 25.25 -16.43 -30.86
CA GLY A 540 25.85 -17.21 -29.74
C GLY A 540 27.20 -17.85 -30.08
N VAL A 541 27.39 -19.14 -29.77
CA VAL A 541 28.63 -19.90 -30.09
C VAL A 541 29.01 -19.76 -31.57
N ASN A 542 28.04 -19.75 -32.48
CA ASN A 542 28.31 -19.64 -33.92
C ASN A 542 28.92 -18.28 -34.29
N GLY A 543 28.55 -17.19 -33.60
CA GLY A 543 29.16 -15.87 -33.81
C GLY A 543 30.66 -15.89 -33.51
N LEU A 544 31.05 -16.46 -32.37
CA LEU A 544 32.45 -16.65 -32.00
C LEU A 544 33.18 -17.56 -32.99
N LEU A 545 32.55 -18.68 -33.40
CA LEU A 545 33.13 -19.57 -34.41
C LEU A 545 33.39 -18.85 -35.74
N SER A 546 32.53 -17.92 -36.18
CA SER A 546 32.80 -17.09 -37.36
C SER A 546 34.07 -16.26 -37.21
N TYR A 547 34.30 -15.67 -36.03
CA TYR A 547 35.50 -14.87 -35.80
C TYR A 547 36.77 -15.72 -35.75
N LEU A 548 36.68 -16.91 -35.11
CA LEU A 548 37.81 -17.82 -35.02
C LEU A 548 38.23 -18.37 -36.39
N SER A 549 37.27 -18.74 -37.26
CA SER A 549 37.59 -19.28 -38.59
C SER A 549 37.80 -18.24 -39.68
N ARG A 550 37.49 -16.96 -39.44
CA ARG A 550 37.57 -15.91 -40.47
C ARG A 550 38.96 -15.84 -41.10
N GLY A 551 39.01 -15.96 -42.42
CA GLY A 551 40.24 -15.90 -43.21
C GLY A 551 41.05 -17.20 -43.24
N TYR A 552 40.70 -18.23 -42.47
CA TYR A 552 41.34 -19.54 -42.60
C TYR A 552 40.76 -20.32 -43.79
N ALA A 553 41.61 -21.08 -44.45
CA ALA A 553 41.18 -22.05 -45.45
C ALA A 553 40.38 -23.18 -44.79
N THR A 554 39.33 -23.60 -45.46
CA THR A 554 38.38 -24.63 -45.00
C THR A 554 38.55 -25.96 -45.73
N GLY A 555 39.45 -26.02 -46.70
CA GLY A 555 39.80 -27.22 -47.44
C GLY A 555 40.63 -26.93 -48.70
N GLU A 556 40.93 -27.96 -49.46
CA GLU A 556 41.62 -27.88 -50.74
C GLU A 556 40.86 -28.67 -51.81
N LYS A 557 40.65 -28.06 -52.99
CA LYS A 557 40.04 -28.74 -54.14
C LYS A 557 40.79 -28.38 -55.41
N ALA A 558 41.24 -29.41 -56.14
CA ALA A 558 41.97 -29.27 -57.40
C ALA A 558 43.21 -28.33 -57.32
N GLY A 559 44.00 -28.45 -56.25
CA GLY A 559 45.21 -27.64 -56.04
C GLY A 559 44.96 -26.18 -55.66
N LYS A 560 43.72 -25.85 -55.24
CA LYS A 560 43.34 -24.50 -54.78
C LYS A 560 42.74 -24.57 -53.38
N ALA A 561 43.15 -23.66 -52.50
CA ALA A 561 42.55 -23.49 -51.19
C ALA A 561 41.10 -22.98 -51.31
N GLN A 562 40.23 -23.52 -50.45
CA GLN A 562 38.83 -23.11 -50.34
C GLN A 562 38.63 -22.26 -49.10
N PHE A 563 37.77 -21.25 -49.22
CA PHE A 563 37.35 -20.38 -48.11
C PHE A 563 35.83 -20.34 -48.11
N THR A 564 35.19 -20.92 -47.10
CA THR A 564 33.73 -20.91 -46.96
C THR A 564 33.29 -19.68 -46.17
N THR A 565 32.25 -18.99 -46.63
CA THR A 565 31.65 -17.84 -45.91
C THR A 565 30.18 -18.12 -45.60
N PRO A 566 29.63 -17.62 -44.47
CA PRO A 566 30.30 -16.93 -43.37
C PRO A 566 30.95 -17.88 -42.33
N TYR A 567 30.79 -19.20 -42.51
CA TYR A 567 31.30 -20.24 -41.61
C TYR A 567 31.96 -21.39 -42.38
N GLY A 568 33.01 -21.93 -41.78
CA GLY A 568 33.68 -23.16 -42.21
C GLY A 568 34.82 -23.47 -41.26
N GLU A 569 34.99 -24.75 -40.95
CA GLU A 569 36.02 -25.24 -40.03
C GLU A 569 37.42 -25.03 -40.62
N PRO A 570 38.40 -24.48 -39.87
CA PRO A 570 39.76 -24.35 -40.35
C PRO A 570 40.38 -25.72 -40.68
N ALA A 571 40.92 -25.87 -41.88
CA ALA A 571 41.54 -27.10 -42.35
C ALA A 571 42.98 -26.87 -42.81
N LYS A 572 43.81 -27.92 -42.68
CA LYS A 572 45.16 -27.92 -43.27
C LYS A 572 45.07 -28.16 -44.78
N VAL A 573 45.88 -27.44 -45.54
CA VAL A 573 45.97 -27.52 -47.02
C VAL A 573 47.41 -27.81 -47.47
N SER A 574 47.57 -28.35 -48.68
CA SER A 574 48.80 -29.02 -49.12
C SER A 574 49.35 -28.59 -50.49
N THR A 575 49.96 -27.40 -50.62
CA THR A 575 50.57 -27.02 -51.91
C THR A 575 51.84 -26.17 -51.84
N ASP A 576 52.76 -26.42 -52.79
CA ASP A 576 53.99 -25.65 -53.06
C ASP A 576 53.80 -24.50 -54.06
N LYS A 577 52.61 -24.38 -54.67
CA LYS A 577 52.26 -23.30 -55.62
C LYS A 577 50.89 -22.72 -55.28
N LEU A 578 50.86 -21.76 -54.36
CA LEU A 578 49.66 -20.98 -54.03
C LEU A 578 49.29 -20.09 -55.22
N GLY A 579 48.43 -20.59 -56.12
CA GLY A 579 47.83 -19.78 -57.18
C GLY A 579 46.90 -18.72 -56.59
N LYS A 580 47.06 -17.44 -56.98
CA LYS A 580 46.18 -16.35 -56.53
C LYS A 580 44.71 -16.60 -56.93
N LYS A 581 43.81 -16.32 -55.99
CA LYS A 581 42.37 -15.99 -56.06
C LYS A 581 41.29 -17.08 -55.93
N SER A 582 40.39 -16.82 -54.96
CA SER A 582 39.04 -16.26 -55.20
C SER A 582 38.57 -15.47 -53.95
N GLY A 583 38.58 -14.13 -53.98
CA GLY A 583 37.97 -13.27 -52.95
C GLY A 583 38.79 -12.98 -51.67
N TYR A 584 40.07 -13.35 -51.62
CA TYR A 584 40.97 -13.09 -50.49
C TYR A 584 42.35 -12.61 -50.98
N THR A 585 42.99 -11.74 -50.21
CA THR A 585 44.31 -11.13 -50.48
C THR A 585 45.32 -11.46 -49.36
N ASN A 586 46.62 -11.31 -49.64
CA ASN A 586 47.70 -11.47 -48.65
C ASN A 586 47.70 -12.81 -47.90
N ALA A 587 47.73 -13.93 -48.64
CA ALA A 587 47.76 -15.27 -48.05
C ALA A 587 49.12 -15.58 -47.40
N VAL A 588 49.10 -16.01 -46.15
CA VAL A 588 50.29 -16.35 -45.35
C VAL A 588 50.14 -17.75 -44.77
N LYS A 589 51.22 -18.53 -44.79
CA LYS A 589 51.30 -19.79 -44.06
C LYS A 589 51.41 -19.47 -42.58
N THR A 590 50.46 -19.91 -41.77
CA THR A 590 50.54 -19.70 -40.32
C THR A 590 50.98 -20.98 -39.64
N SER A 591 51.94 -20.85 -38.74
CA SER A 591 52.20 -21.85 -37.72
C SER A 591 51.35 -21.45 -36.53
N ASP A 592 50.25 -22.14 -36.30
CA ASP A 592 49.35 -21.80 -35.20
C ASP A 592 49.95 -22.22 -33.82
N GLY A 593 51.29 -22.25 -33.69
CA GLY A 593 51.97 -22.40 -32.40
C GLY A 593 53.40 -22.97 -32.29
N PHE A 594 54.12 -23.50 -33.30
CA PHE A 594 55.44 -24.13 -33.03
C PHE A 594 56.53 -23.84 -34.05
N THR A 595 57.70 -23.42 -33.55
CA THR A 595 58.97 -23.24 -34.25
C THR A 595 59.21 -24.29 -35.33
N GLU A 596 59.70 -23.85 -36.49
CA GLU A 596 60.07 -24.72 -37.59
C GLU A 596 61.03 -25.83 -37.12
N THR A 597 60.60 -27.07 -37.28
CA THR A 597 61.49 -28.09 -37.81
C THR A 597 60.66 -29.07 -38.61
N ASN A 598 60.92 -29.08 -39.90
CA ASN A 598 60.50 -30.06 -40.90
C ASN A 598 59.14 -29.83 -41.56
N ALA A 599 59.26 -29.28 -42.77
CA ALA A 599 58.31 -29.40 -43.85
C ALA A 599 57.70 -30.81 -43.90
N THR A 600 56.40 -30.89 -43.61
CA THR A 600 55.54 -31.91 -44.17
C THR A 600 54.37 -31.20 -44.83
N SER A 601 53.78 -31.86 -45.82
CA SER A 601 53.00 -31.28 -46.91
C SER A 601 51.75 -30.48 -46.53
N ASN A 602 51.34 -30.31 -45.26
CA ASN A 602 50.04 -29.74 -44.86
C ASN A 602 50.16 -28.62 -43.79
N PHE A 603 49.60 -27.43 -44.03
CA PHE A 603 49.63 -26.25 -43.12
C PHE A 603 48.28 -25.52 -43.05
N PHE A 604 48.05 -24.69 -42.01
CA PHE A 604 46.92 -23.76 -42.00
C PHE A 604 47.25 -22.52 -42.84
N LEU A 605 46.33 -22.16 -43.73
CA LEU A 605 46.46 -21.02 -44.60
C LEU A 605 45.52 -19.93 -44.12
N LEU A 606 46.06 -18.75 -43.83
CA LEU A 606 45.32 -17.56 -43.45
C LEU A 606 45.42 -16.51 -44.55
N ALA A 607 44.30 -15.92 -44.95
CA ALA A 607 44.26 -14.83 -45.91
C ALA A 607 43.29 -13.74 -45.45
N GLN A 608 43.60 -12.49 -45.81
CA GLN A 608 42.72 -11.35 -45.57
C GLN A 608 41.50 -11.43 -46.50
N PRO A 609 40.26 -11.35 -46.00
CA PRO A 609 39.08 -11.28 -46.87
C PRO A 609 39.07 -9.99 -47.69
N ASP A 610 38.69 -10.08 -48.97
CA ASP A 610 38.57 -8.90 -49.84
C ASP A 610 37.49 -7.94 -49.31
N GLY A 611 37.68 -6.64 -49.53
CA GLY A 611 36.75 -5.60 -49.09
C GLY A 611 36.95 -5.08 -47.67
N TYR A 612 37.93 -5.60 -46.92
CA TYR A 612 38.32 -5.09 -45.59
C TYR A 612 39.66 -4.37 -45.61
N ASN A 613 39.81 -3.37 -44.75
CA ASN A 613 41.04 -2.59 -44.72
C ASN A 613 42.15 -3.34 -43.96
N THR A 614 43.40 -3.17 -44.40
CA THR A 614 44.55 -3.92 -43.85
C THR A 614 44.83 -3.60 -42.37
N ALA A 615 44.57 -2.36 -41.93
CA ALA A 615 44.78 -1.95 -40.54
C ALA A 615 43.79 -2.63 -39.56
N SER A 616 42.51 -2.69 -39.93
CA SER A 616 41.46 -3.39 -39.21
C SER A 616 41.65 -4.91 -39.26
N TRP A 617 42.14 -5.45 -40.39
CA TRP A 617 42.52 -6.86 -40.43
C TRP A 617 43.63 -7.18 -39.42
N LYS A 618 44.67 -6.34 -39.33
CA LYS A 618 45.72 -6.48 -38.30
C LYS A 618 45.16 -6.37 -36.87
N SER A 619 44.28 -5.41 -36.62
CA SER A 619 43.60 -5.22 -35.33
C SER A 619 42.76 -6.45 -34.95
N PHE A 620 41.99 -6.97 -35.91
CA PHE A 620 41.20 -8.20 -35.77
C PHE A 620 42.07 -9.41 -35.44
N LEU A 621 43.22 -9.58 -36.12
CA LEU A 621 44.15 -10.67 -35.84
C LEU A 621 44.74 -10.59 -34.43
N ALA A 622 45.10 -9.40 -33.96
CA ALA A 622 45.61 -9.20 -32.59
C ALA A 622 44.54 -9.56 -31.53
N THR A 623 43.28 -9.15 -31.74
CA THR A 623 42.16 -9.59 -30.89
C THR A 623 42.00 -11.10 -30.94
N ARG A 624 42.08 -11.73 -32.12
CA ARG A 624 41.95 -13.17 -32.25
C ARG A 624 43.04 -13.92 -31.48
N GLU A 625 44.28 -13.47 -31.57
CA GLU A 625 45.39 -14.07 -30.82
C GLU A 625 45.19 -13.99 -29.31
N LYS A 626 44.67 -12.86 -28.82
CA LYS A 626 44.31 -12.68 -27.40
C LYS A 626 43.21 -13.66 -27.00
N VAL A 627 42.08 -13.62 -27.71
CA VAL A 627 40.90 -14.47 -27.42
C VAL A 627 41.25 -15.96 -27.50
N VAL A 628 42.04 -16.39 -28.48
CA VAL A 628 42.48 -17.79 -28.60
C VAL A 628 43.32 -18.22 -27.38
N LYS A 629 44.22 -17.38 -26.87
CA LYS A 629 45.00 -17.69 -25.66
C LYS A 629 44.10 -17.83 -24.42
N GLU A 630 43.13 -16.95 -24.29
CA GLU A 630 42.15 -17.00 -23.19
C GLU A 630 41.26 -18.25 -23.29
N LEU A 631 40.80 -18.60 -24.50
CA LEU A 631 40.03 -19.81 -24.76
C LEU A 631 40.82 -21.09 -24.49
N ILE A 632 42.12 -21.15 -24.82
CA ILE A 632 42.99 -22.29 -24.48
C ILE A 632 43.02 -22.49 -22.96
N SER A 633 43.13 -21.39 -22.20
CA SER A 633 43.11 -21.43 -20.73
C SER A 633 41.74 -21.83 -20.19
N GLU A 634 40.67 -21.21 -20.68
CA GLU A 634 39.28 -21.43 -20.25
C GLU A 634 38.84 -22.89 -20.50
N LEU A 635 39.10 -23.42 -21.70
CA LEU A 635 38.70 -24.77 -22.11
C LEU A 635 39.68 -25.86 -21.68
N LYS A 636 40.76 -25.47 -20.98
CA LYS A 636 41.83 -26.33 -20.46
C LYS A 636 42.46 -27.18 -21.58
N LEU A 637 42.75 -26.55 -22.71
CA LEU A 637 43.40 -27.21 -23.84
C LEU A 637 44.93 -27.25 -23.64
N ALA A 638 45.61 -28.10 -24.41
CA ALA A 638 47.07 -28.08 -24.43
C ALA A 638 47.57 -26.70 -24.85
N LYS A 639 48.68 -26.21 -24.27
CA LYS A 639 49.32 -24.95 -24.69
C LYS A 639 49.74 -24.96 -26.16
N THR A 640 49.79 -26.15 -26.76
CA THR A 640 50.12 -26.40 -28.15
C THR A 640 48.92 -26.57 -29.08
N ALA A 641 47.70 -26.35 -28.58
CA ALA A 641 46.48 -26.45 -29.35
C ALA A 641 46.49 -25.45 -30.52
N ASN A 642 46.22 -25.96 -31.72
CA ASN A 642 46.13 -25.13 -32.92
C ASN A 642 44.71 -24.53 -33.07
N ILE A 643 44.49 -23.69 -34.08
CA ILE A 643 43.19 -23.01 -34.25
C ILE A 643 42.02 -23.97 -34.42
N LYS A 644 42.22 -25.13 -35.05
CA LYS A 644 41.18 -26.14 -35.23
C LYS A 644 40.81 -26.80 -33.89
N ASP A 645 41.79 -27.13 -33.07
CA ASP A 645 41.54 -27.71 -31.74
C ASP A 645 40.71 -26.75 -30.86
N VAL A 646 41.02 -25.45 -30.94
CA VAL A 646 40.27 -24.39 -30.24
C VAL A 646 38.87 -24.23 -30.83
N TYR A 647 38.74 -24.20 -32.15
CA TYR A 647 37.46 -24.10 -32.85
C TYR A 647 36.51 -25.26 -32.48
N ASP A 648 37.00 -26.50 -32.54
CA ASP A 648 36.21 -27.69 -32.20
C ASP A 648 35.82 -27.71 -30.72
N ALA A 649 36.73 -27.32 -29.83
CA ALA A 649 36.45 -27.25 -28.40
C ALA A 649 35.42 -26.15 -28.07
N VAL A 650 35.47 -25.00 -28.75
CA VAL A 650 34.45 -23.95 -28.62
C VAL A 650 33.09 -24.47 -29.09
N ALA A 651 33.05 -25.11 -30.26
CA ALA A 651 31.81 -25.66 -30.81
C ALA A 651 31.17 -26.73 -29.91
N ALA A 652 31.99 -27.56 -29.26
CA ALA A 652 31.50 -28.70 -28.47
C ALA A 652 31.30 -28.41 -26.98
N ARG A 653 32.03 -27.45 -26.40
CA ARG A 653 32.18 -27.32 -24.92
C ARG A 653 31.90 -25.94 -24.36
N LEU A 654 31.89 -24.87 -25.18
CA LEU A 654 31.68 -23.51 -24.67
C LEU A 654 30.18 -23.18 -24.66
N SER A 655 29.69 -22.63 -23.55
CA SER A 655 28.30 -22.17 -23.48
C SER A 655 28.08 -20.94 -24.37
N ALA A 656 26.83 -20.67 -24.75
CA ALA A 656 26.49 -19.52 -25.58
C ALA A 656 26.85 -18.18 -24.90
N GLU A 657 26.69 -18.10 -23.58
CA GLU A 657 26.96 -16.92 -22.74
C GLU A 657 28.47 -16.62 -22.69
N LYS A 658 29.27 -17.67 -22.51
CA LYS A 658 30.73 -17.51 -22.45
C LYS A 658 31.31 -17.22 -23.84
N ALA A 659 30.74 -17.82 -24.88
CA ALA A 659 31.10 -17.51 -26.26
C ALA A 659 30.82 -16.05 -26.61
N ASP A 660 29.74 -15.48 -26.08
CA ASP A 660 29.41 -14.08 -26.30
C ASP A 660 30.43 -13.12 -25.69
N THR A 661 30.86 -13.38 -24.45
CA THR A 661 31.88 -12.55 -23.78
C THR A 661 33.13 -12.39 -24.65
N TYR A 662 33.58 -13.48 -25.27
CA TYR A 662 34.72 -13.46 -26.20
C TYR A 662 34.37 -12.85 -27.56
N ALA A 663 33.15 -13.02 -28.06
CA ALA A 663 32.70 -12.46 -29.33
C ALA A 663 32.65 -10.92 -29.30
N GLN A 664 32.26 -10.33 -28.17
CA GLN A 664 32.22 -8.87 -27.98
C GLN A 664 33.60 -8.21 -28.17
N GLU A 665 34.70 -8.90 -27.89
CA GLU A 665 36.05 -8.36 -28.10
C GLU A 665 36.35 -8.03 -29.57
N PHE A 666 35.68 -8.71 -30.50
CA PHE A 666 35.84 -8.53 -31.95
C PHE A 666 35.00 -7.37 -32.51
N ALA A 667 34.09 -6.79 -31.72
CA ALA A 667 33.23 -5.69 -32.15
C ALA A 667 34.07 -4.50 -32.62
N GLY A 668 33.77 -3.99 -33.83
CA GLY A 668 34.44 -2.84 -34.43
C GLY A 668 35.91 -3.07 -34.83
N LYS A 669 36.47 -4.27 -34.65
CA LYS A 669 37.88 -4.56 -34.97
C LYS A 669 38.12 -4.76 -36.46
N LEU A 670 37.11 -5.19 -37.21
CA LEU A 670 37.19 -5.46 -38.64
C LEU A 670 36.24 -4.52 -39.39
N VAL A 671 36.78 -3.71 -40.31
CA VAL A 671 36.07 -2.60 -40.96
C VAL A 671 36.22 -2.68 -42.48
N THR A 672 35.13 -2.47 -43.21
CA THR A 672 35.14 -2.51 -44.68
C THR A 672 35.92 -1.32 -45.27
N ASN A 673 36.43 -1.48 -46.48
CA ASN A 673 37.12 -0.42 -47.22
C ASN A 673 36.23 0.82 -47.44
N THR A 674 34.90 0.66 -47.43
CA THR A 674 33.89 1.71 -47.67
C THR A 674 33.51 2.51 -46.43
N ALA A 675 34.03 2.18 -45.24
CA ALA A 675 33.65 2.83 -43.99
C ALA A 675 34.55 4.02 -43.57
N TYR A 676 35.47 4.45 -44.44
CA TYR A 676 36.14 5.75 -44.32
C TYR A 676 35.47 6.76 -45.27
N PRO A 677 35.00 7.92 -44.78
CA PRO A 677 34.59 9.01 -45.66
C PRO A 677 35.82 9.56 -46.38
N ASP A 678 35.62 9.94 -47.64
CA ASP A 678 36.58 10.57 -48.53
C ASP A 678 37.22 11.80 -47.84
N VAL A 679 38.48 11.69 -47.39
CA VAL A 679 39.27 12.85 -46.99
C VAL A 679 40.06 13.30 -48.21
N ASN A 680 39.46 14.27 -48.90
CA ASN A 680 40.14 15.13 -49.86
C ASN A 680 41.46 15.65 -49.27
N TYR A 681 42.58 15.28 -49.88
CA TYR A 681 43.90 15.85 -49.62
C TYR A 681 44.41 16.51 -50.91
N ASP A 682 43.65 17.47 -51.43
CA ASP A 682 44.19 18.50 -52.31
C ASP A 682 44.36 19.79 -51.51
N ASP A 683 45.59 20.04 -51.05
CA ASP A 683 46.15 21.40 -51.12
C ASP A 683 47.69 21.35 -51.23
N TYR A 684 48.13 21.51 -52.48
CA TYR A 684 49.20 22.38 -52.93
C TYR A 684 50.30 22.85 -51.95
N GLY A 685 51.56 22.66 -52.37
CA GLY A 685 52.56 23.72 -52.22
C GLY A 685 53.74 23.47 -51.29
N THR A 686 54.65 22.55 -51.65
CA THR A 686 56.07 22.64 -51.24
C THR A 686 57.01 22.30 -52.37
N HIS A 687 56.93 23.06 -53.47
CA HIS A 687 58.09 23.46 -54.27
C HIS A 687 57.80 24.84 -54.89
N SER A 688 58.42 25.88 -54.33
CA SER A 688 58.70 27.17 -55.02
C SER A 688 60.05 27.05 -55.74
N PRO A 689 60.36 27.86 -56.77
CA PRO A 689 59.73 29.12 -57.23
C PRO A 689 58.75 28.97 -58.39
#